data_AF-A0A8J3JTW5-F1
#
_entry.id   AF-A0A8J3JTW5-F1
#
_cell.length_a   1.000
_cell.length_b   1.000
_cell.length_c   1.000
_cell.angle_alpha   90.00
_cell.angle_beta   90.00
_cell.angle_gamma   90.00
#
_symmetry.space_group_name_H-M   'P 1'
#
loop_
_entity.id
_entity.type
_entity.pdbx_description
1 polymer ?
#
loop_
_entity_poly.entity_id
_entity_poly.type
_entity_poly.pdbx_seq_one_letter_code
_entity_poly.pdbx_strand_id
1 'polypeptide(L)'
;MRLSRGRNEQESIAIIGIGCRYGGGIVDFDSFQRVIAAGVDAVGTVPPDRWSAAFDSGDRTTAGAGYCGFGAFLPDVGRFDASFFGIRPEVAREIDPQHRLLMEVAWEAAEHAGLGDDVASRHRTGVFFGMLAMDYLLLHAQGGGTNAIDRHFASGREFSFAAGRLSYLLNLSGPAMTVNTACSSSLVAVHLACRSLISGESDVALAGGVNVLVAPDLNIYLTKLGALSPTGHCKPFDAQADGLVRGEGVGVVVLKRLADAEADGDRVLAVIRGSAVNHNGRSMTPTMPSMEAQVSLLADALHDAGAHPDDVRYVEAHGPGTPVGDPVEAAALSSVFTPHRPAGLPLYVGSVKANLGHTDAAAGVAGLLKAVHVLRSGQVPPQLHHRTPNPAIDWAGSCLRVMPDGAPLDLPRHGLVGVSSIGLSGTNAHILLGRPDEAPAPMPVPPRWHAPRLGTRPSPVRPAAYPRHAVTEPGPHRRRPLLLLLSGADGEGLAAAAGDLAGLLAETPAPGLLDIQHTLAHRRWHLNRRAAVLAPSLPAALDSLRALADGRPADHVLTGNAAAAPDEAVGLRLVGEPLSTLAAARFLYQSEPDFRQAFDECRTAVDRSAGRGVRLLSDTVFADRSTHVAAQISVQIALCELWRLWGLPPQDVTADGVGRYAKLVVTGAAGLDEVMQAVNRRYTGRGRRIAERSRCRPVPIVPARGAARAEVPGARLDIRPNTTVGELMTGAAHLFCQGVPLDWSRVLPGRHHALPRRRFGGEVLWSPHSAAVSEVPVGVQSH
;
A
#
# COMPACT_ATOMS: atom_id res chain seq x y z
N MET A 1 4.64 29.55 17.23
CA MET A 1 3.57 30.56 17.19
C MET A 1 2.68 30.26 15.98
N ARG A 2 1.61 29.48 16.18
CA ARG A 2 0.66 29.11 15.11
C ARG A 2 -0.32 30.26 14.95
N LEU A 3 -0.16 31.03 13.87
CA LEU A 3 -1.13 32.05 13.50
C LEU A 3 -2.42 31.36 13.05
N SER A 4 -3.52 31.80 13.66
CA SER A 4 -4.89 31.41 13.43
C SER A 4 -5.24 31.30 11.94
N ARG A 5 -5.40 30.07 11.45
CA ARG A 5 -6.22 29.81 10.26
C ARG A 5 -7.68 30.05 10.64
N GLY A 6 -8.42 30.71 9.75
CA GLY A 6 -9.82 31.09 9.94
C GLY A 6 -10.68 29.90 10.36
N ARG A 7 -11.52 30.14 11.36
CA ARG A 7 -12.29 29.14 12.10
C ARG A 7 -13.61 28.75 11.39
N ASN A 8 -13.64 28.69 10.06
CA ASN A 8 -14.89 28.65 9.28
C ASN A 8 -14.96 27.62 8.14
N GLU A 9 -14.05 26.66 8.04
CA GLU A 9 -14.28 25.42 7.28
C GLU A 9 -14.20 24.27 8.30
N GLN A 10 -15.32 23.57 8.52
CA GLN A 10 -15.33 22.33 9.30
C GLN A 10 -14.36 21.33 8.64
N GLU A 11 -13.43 20.80 9.42
CA GLU A 11 -12.36 19.95 8.91
C GLU A 11 -12.92 18.57 8.50
N SER A 12 -13.03 18.36 7.18
CA SER A 12 -13.52 17.11 6.58
C SER A 12 -12.46 16.00 6.59
N ILE A 13 -12.92 14.74 6.63
CA ILE A 13 -12.04 13.56 6.70
C ILE A 13 -12.13 12.73 5.42
N ALA A 14 -11.00 12.57 4.73
CA ALA A 14 -10.86 11.76 3.54
C ALA A 14 -10.77 10.26 3.88
N ILE A 15 -11.52 9.43 3.14
CA ILE A 15 -11.31 7.99 3.07
C ILE A 15 -10.33 7.74 1.92
N ILE A 16 -9.11 7.28 2.25
CA ILE A 16 -8.02 7.10 1.26
C ILE A 16 -7.75 5.64 0.91
N GLY A 17 -8.18 4.71 1.77
CA GLY A 17 -8.03 3.27 1.55
C GLY A 17 -9.18 2.47 2.15
N ILE A 18 -9.41 1.27 1.61
CA ILE A 18 -10.44 0.32 2.03
C ILE A 18 -9.86 -1.08 1.89
N GLY A 19 -10.02 -1.90 2.91
CA GLY A 19 -9.86 -3.35 2.86
C GLY A 19 -11.10 -4.00 3.45
N CYS A 20 -11.55 -5.12 2.88
CA CYS A 20 -12.69 -5.84 3.43
C CYS A 20 -12.79 -7.29 2.98
N ARG A 21 -13.40 -8.11 3.83
CA ARG A 21 -13.83 -9.47 3.51
C ARG A 21 -15.21 -9.72 4.11
N TYR A 22 -16.11 -10.32 3.33
CA TYR A 22 -17.48 -10.63 3.77
C TYR A 22 -17.93 -11.97 3.16
N GLY A 23 -19.02 -12.53 3.70
CA GLY A 23 -19.68 -13.67 3.06
C GLY A 23 -20.06 -13.39 1.60
N GLY A 24 -20.23 -14.45 0.81
CA GLY A 24 -20.55 -14.33 -0.63
C GLY A 24 -19.32 -14.19 -1.53
N GLY A 25 -18.13 -14.58 -1.05
CA GLY A 25 -16.89 -14.56 -1.84
C GLY A 25 -16.25 -13.18 -1.96
N ILE A 26 -16.58 -12.26 -1.05
CA ILE A 26 -16.02 -10.91 -1.04
C ILE A 26 -14.66 -10.95 -0.32
N VAL A 27 -13.60 -10.60 -1.05
CA VAL A 27 -12.21 -10.64 -0.57
C VAL A 27 -11.51 -9.27 -0.60
N ASP A 28 -12.13 -8.28 -1.24
CA ASP A 28 -11.63 -6.91 -1.38
C ASP A 28 -12.79 -5.95 -1.70
N PHE A 29 -12.49 -4.65 -1.84
CA PHE A 29 -13.53 -3.65 -2.15
C PHE A 29 -14.10 -3.82 -3.57
N ASP A 30 -13.30 -4.24 -4.55
CA ASP A 30 -13.79 -4.40 -5.92
C ASP A 30 -14.77 -5.58 -6.03
N SER A 31 -14.49 -6.70 -5.38
CA SER A 31 -15.42 -7.84 -5.26
C SER A 31 -16.66 -7.47 -4.44
N PHE A 32 -16.52 -6.69 -3.36
CA PHE A 32 -17.67 -6.14 -2.63
C PHE A 32 -18.59 -5.35 -3.57
N GLN A 33 -18.02 -4.42 -4.36
CA GLN A 33 -18.77 -3.61 -5.31
C GLN A 33 -19.47 -4.47 -6.38
N ARG A 34 -18.79 -5.49 -6.92
CA ARG A 34 -19.39 -6.42 -7.90
C ARG A 34 -20.55 -7.21 -7.30
N VAL A 35 -20.37 -7.79 -6.12
CA VAL A 35 -21.36 -8.66 -5.46
C VAL A 35 -22.63 -7.89 -5.09
N ILE A 36 -22.48 -6.70 -4.48
CA ILE A 36 -23.66 -5.90 -4.11
C ILE A 36 -24.39 -5.35 -5.35
N ALA A 37 -23.65 -4.91 -6.38
CA ALA A 37 -24.26 -4.39 -7.60
C ALA A 37 -25.02 -5.46 -8.39
N ALA A 38 -24.55 -6.71 -8.32
CA ALA A 38 -25.24 -7.87 -8.90
C ALA A 38 -26.45 -8.34 -8.09
N GLY A 39 -26.74 -7.74 -6.92
CA GLY A 39 -27.88 -8.14 -6.08
C GLY A 39 -27.74 -9.55 -5.51
N VAL A 40 -26.52 -9.97 -5.16
CA VAL A 40 -26.27 -11.29 -4.57
C VAL A 40 -26.76 -11.32 -3.11
N ASP A 41 -27.48 -12.38 -2.75
CA ASP A 41 -27.75 -12.76 -1.35
C ASP A 41 -26.66 -13.74 -0.90
N ALA A 42 -25.85 -13.32 0.07
CA ALA A 42 -24.75 -14.09 0.62
C ALA A 42 -25.17 -14.99 1.79
N VAL A 43 -26.44 -14.92 2.23
CA VAL A 43 -26.96 -15.75 3.30
C VAL A 43 -27.16 -17.18 2.80
N GLY A 44 -26.63 -18.13 3.56
CA GLY A 44 -26.78 -19.56 3.32
C GLY A 44 -26.99 -20.33 4.63
N THR A 45 -26.87 -21.65 4.54
CA THR A 45 -26.94 -22.52 5.72
C THR A 45 -25.64 -22.47 6.53
N VAL A 46 -25.73 -22.67 7.84
CA VAL A 46 -24.53 -22.75 8.69
C VAL A 46 -23.58 -23.87 8.23
N PRO A 47 -22.28 -23.57 8.03
CA PRO A 47 -21.28 -24.56 7.70
C PRO A 47 -21.11 -25.63 8.81
N PRO A 48 -20.99 -26.93 8.48
CA PRO A 48 -20.86 -28.01 9.48
C PRO A 48 -19.65 -27.90 10.42
N ASP A 49 -18.62 -27.15 10.03
CA ASP A 49 -17.40 -26.91 10.79
C ASP A 49 -17.55 -25.76 11.82
N ARG A 50 -18.69 -25.05 11.86
CA ARG A 50 -18.96 -23.99 12.84
C ARG A 50 -19.59 -24.54 14.12
N TRP A 51 -20.79 -25.09 14.02
CA TRP A 51 -21.48 -25.74 15.13
C TRP A 51 -22.47 -26.77 14.63
N SER A 52 -22.92 -27.64 15.54
CA SER A 52 -23.87 -28.71 15.24
C SER A 52 -25.22 -28.14 14.79
N ALA A 53 -25.81 -28.74 13.75
CA ALA A 53 -27.18 -28.46 13.33
C ALA A 53 -28.22 -28.73 14.45
N ALA A 54 -27.86 -29.49 15.50
CA ALA A 54 -28.72 -29.73 16.65
C ALA A 54 -29.07 -28.45 17.45
N PHE A 55 -28.32 -27.35 17.27
CA PHE A 55 -28.65 -26.06 17.87
C PHE A 55 -29.78 -25.33 17.14
N ASP A 56 -30.15 -25.77 15.93
CA ASP A 56 -31.30 -25.27 15.21
C ASP A 56 -32.54 -26.11 15.53
N SER A 57 -33.38 -25.62 16.44
CA SER A 57 -34.63 -26.29 16.81
C SER A 57 -35.82 -25.86 15.96
N GLY A 58 -35.68 -24.80 15.15
CA GLY A 58 -36.82 -24.14 14.49
C GLY A 58 -37.84 -23.56 15.47
N ASP A 59 -37.55 -23.53 16.77
CA ASP A 59 -38.44 -23.03 17.83
C ASP A 59 -37.68 -22.16 18.83
N ARG A 60 -38.17 -20.92 19.00
CA ARG A 60 -37.62 -19.96 19.96
C ARG A 60 -37.73 -20.39 21.42
N THR A 61 -38.62 -21.31 21.79
CA THR A 61 -38.84 -21.67 23.20
C THR A 61 -37.95 -22.80 23.71
N THR A 62 -37.37 -23.60 22.80
CA THR A 62 -36.54 -24.76 23.14
C THR A 62 -35.27 -24.38 23.93
N ALA A 63 -35.08 -24.92 25.14
CA ALA A 63 -33.90 -24.59 25.95
C ALA A 63 -32.58 -25.01 25.26
N GLY A 64 -31.57 -24.14 25.25
CA GLY A 64 -30.25 -24.42 24.68
C GLY A 64 -30.17 -24.48 23.14
N ALA A 65 -31.28 -24.20 22.43
CA ALA A 65 -31.35 -24.17 20.97
C ALA A 65 -32.18 -22.96 20.50
N GLY A 66 -32.18 -22.67 19.20
CA GLY A 66 -32.92 -21.57 18.61
C GLY A 66 -32.94 -21.60 17.09
N TYR A 67 -33.04 -20.43 16.45
CA TYR A 67 -32.90 -20.28 15.00
C TYR A 67 -31.42 -20.16 14.68
N CYS A 68 -30.78 -21.28 14.39
CA CYS A 68 -29.34 -21.36 14.17
C CYS A 68 -28.97 -21.99 12.82
N GLY A 69 -29.91 -22.03 11.88
CA GLY A 69 -29.73 -22.66 10.57
C GLY A 69 -29.15 -21.76 9.47
N PHE A 70 -29.17 -20.44 9.63
CA PHE A 70 -28.82 -19.48 8.57
C PHE A 70 -27.77 -18.45 8.98
N GLY A 71 -26.98 -18.01 8.02
CA GLY A 71 -26.00 -16.92 8.17
C GLY A 71 -25.22 -16.64 6.88
N ALA A 72 -24.56 -15.49 6.81
CA ALA A 72 -23.58 -15.20 5.76
C ALA A 72 -22.17 -15.47 6.31
N PHE A 73 -21.43 -16.42 5.74
CA PHE A 73 -20.17 -16.91 6.31
C PHE A 73 -18.96 -16.60 5.43
N LEU A 74 -17.85 -16.27 6.08
CA LEU A 74 -16.53 -16.25 5.49
C LEU A 74 -16.03 -17.70 5.31
N PRO A 75 -15.39 -18.02 4.17
CA PRO A 75 -14.72 -19.31 4.03
C PRO A 75 -13.47 -19.35 4.93
N ASP A 76 -13.11 -20.55 5.39
CA ASP A 76 -11.77 -20.85 5.95
C ASP A 76 -11.25 -19.90 7.05
N VAL A 77 -12.10 -19.44 7.99
CA VAL A 77 -11.71 -18.50 9.07
C VAL A 77 -10.57 -18.98 10.00
N GLY A 78 -10.19 -20.25 9.90
CA GLY A 78 -9.02 -20.81 10.58
C GLY A 78 -7.68 -20.50 9.90
N ARG A 79 -7.66 -20.11 8.61
CA ARG A 79 -6.43 -19.82 7.85
C ARG A 79 -5.90 -18.43 8.18
N PHE A 80 -4.57 -18.32 8.23
CA PHE A 80 -3.86 -17.10 8.56
C PHE A 80 -2.37 -17.23 8.22
N ASP A 81 -1.78 -16.24 7.56
CA ASP A 81 -0.34 -16.23 7.26
C ASP A 81 0.48 -15.77 8.48
N ALA A 82 0.72 -16.70 9.41
CA ALA A 82 1.43 -16.39 10.64
C ALA A 82 2.89 -15.96 10.39
N SER A 83 3.57 -16.54 9.40
CA SER A 83 4.95 -16.23 9.04
C SER A 83 5.10 -14.79 8.56
N PHE A 84 4.19 -14.31 7.73
CA PHE A 84 4.17 -12.93 7.24
C PHE A 84 4.19 -11.92 8.38
N PHE A 85 3.38 -12.16 9.42
CA PHE A 85 3.31 -11.28 10.60
C PHE A 85 4.35 -11.63 11.68
N GLY A 86 5.31 -12.52 11.41
CA GLY A 86 6.34 -12.91 12.37
C GLY A 86 5.81 -13.68 13.59
N ILE A 87 4.66 -14.34 13.45
CA ILE A 87 3.97 -15.08 14.51
C ILE A 87 4.27 -16.57 14.35
N ARG A 88 4.65 -17.21 15.46
CA ARG A 88 4.87 -18.66 15.51
C ARG A 88 3.53 -19.42 15.35
N PRO A 89 3.48 -20.55 14.62
CA PRO A 89 2.23 -21.29 14.36
C PRO A 89 1.42 -21.66 15.61
N GLU A 90 2.09 -22.05 16.69
CA GLU A 90 1.48 -22.37 17.98
C GLU A 90 0.84 -21.17 18.66
N VAL A 91 1.37 -19.96 18.47
CA VAL A 91 0.77 -18.72 18.98
C VAL A 91 -0.42 -18.34 18.11
N ALA A 92 -0.32 -18.51 16.79
CA ALA A 92 -1.40 -18.21 15.86
C ALA A 92 -2.68 -19.00 16.17
N ARG A 93 -2.56 -20.25 16.64
CA ARG A 93 -3.70 -21.07 17.10
C ARG A 93 -4.45 -20.45 18.28
N GLU A 94 -3.76 -19.70 19.14
CA GLU A 94 -4.36 -19.06 20.30
C GLU A 94 -5.00 -17.70 19.99
N ILE A 95 -4.66 -17.10 18.84
CA ILE A 95 -5.20 -15.81 18.43
C ILE A 95 -6.61 -16.00 17.88
N ASP A 96 -7.58 -15.21 18.32
CA ASP A 96 -8.95 -15.20 17.79
C ASP A 96 -8.94 -14.96 16.25
N PRO A 97 -9.69 -15.72 15.45
CA PRO A 97 -9.86 -15.47 14.01
C PRO A 97 -10.18 -14.02 13.66
N GLN A 98 -10.92 -13.30 14.51
CA GLN A 98 -11.22 -11.89 14.33
C GLN A 98 -9.94 -11.03 14.33
N HIS A 99 -9.00 -11.30 15.23
CA HIS A 99 -7.71 -10.58 15.26
C HIS A 99 -6.87 -10.91 14.01
N ARG A 100 -6.85 -12.18 13.59
CA ARG A 100 -6.11 -12.64 12.41
C ARG A 100 -6.61 -11.96 11.13
N LEU A 101 -7.92 -11.98 10.90
CA LEU A 101 -8.56 -11.32 9.77
C LEU A 101 -8.35 -9.81 9.81
N LEU A 102 -8.46 -9.20 10.98
CA LEU A 102 -8.24 -7.76 11.13
C LEU A 102 -6.80 -7.37 10.77
N MET A 103 -5.81 -8.23 11.07
CA MET A 103 -4.43 -8.01 10.68
C MET A 103 -4.21 -8.03 9.17
N GLU A 104 -4.72 -9.06 8.49
CA GLU A 104 -4.64 -9.16 7.03
C GLU A 104 -5.35 -7.98 6.35
N VAL A 105 -6.58 -7.69 6.77
CA VAL A 105 -7.40 -6.67 6.09
C VAL A 105 -6.95 -5.25 6.41
N ALA A 106 -6.38 -5.00 7.59
CA ALA A 106 -5.75 -3.71 7.88
C ALA A 106 -4.48 -3.48 7.06
N TRP A 107 -3.68 -4.52 6.82
CA TRP A 107 -2.54 -4.47 5.91
C TRP A 107 -3.00 -4.12 4.49
N GLU A 108 -3.96 -4.88 3.97
CA GLU A 108 -4.55 -4.66 2.64
C GLU A 108 -5.14 -3.24 2.49
N ALA A 109 -5.87 -2.76 3.50
CA ALA A 109 -6.46 -1.42 3.49
C ALA A 109 -5.39 -0.32 3.41
N ALA A 110 -4.27 -0.51 4.10
CA ALA A 110 -3.15 0.41 4.06
C ALA A 110 -2.41 0.33 2.71
N GLU A 111 -2.15 -0.86 2.15
CA GLU A 111 -1.62 -0.97 0.78
C GLU A 111 -2.55 -0.31 -0.26
N HIS A 112 -3.86 -0.47 -0.09
CA HIS A 112 -4.88 0.16 -0.94
C HIS A 112 -4.90 1.69 -0.81
N ALA A 113 -4.51 2.23 0.35
CA ALA A 113 -4.26 3.66 0.56
C ALA A 113 -2.91 4.13 0.00
N GLY A 114 -2.03 3.23 -0.45
CA GLY A 114 -0.68 3.56 -0.88
C GLY A 114 0.23 3.96 0.29
N LEU A 115 -0.10 3.50 1.49
CA LEU A 115 0.68 3.65 2.70
C LEU A 115 1.87 2.67 2.64
N GLY A 116 3.08 3.16 2.35
CA GLY A 116 4.31 2.36 2.29
C GLY A 116 5.15 2.43 3.57
N ASP A 117 6.47 2.24 3.45
CA ASP A 117 7.42 2.27 4.58
C ASP A 117 7.40 3.57 5.41
N ASP A 118 6.86 4.66 4.85
CA ASP A 118 6.79 5.98 5.48
C ASP A 118 5.72 6.08 6.60
N VAL A 119 4.77 5.14 6.69
CA VAL A 119 3.59 5.25 7.58
C VAL A 119 3.96 5.29 9.05
N ALA A 120 4.84 4.38 9.47
CA ALA A 120 5.29 4.26 10.86
C ALA A 120 6.31 5.34 11.25
N SER A 121 7.09 5.82 10.28
CA SER A 121 8.19 6.75 10.53
C SER A 121 7.77 8.22 10.49
N ARG A 122 6.66 8.55 9.81
CA ARG A 122 6.23 9.94 9.58
C ARG A 122 4.96 10.36 10.29
N HIS A 123 4.09 9.43 10.68
CA HIS A 123 2.75 9.74 11.16
C HIS A 123 2.47 9.09 12.52
N ARG A 124 1.72 9.81 13.36
CA ARG A 124 1.07 9.20 14.52
C ARG A 124 -0.20 8.53 14.03
N THR A 125 -0.07 7.27 13.62
CA THR A 125 -1.18 6.49 13.07
C THR A 125 -1.99 5.86 14.20
N GLY A 126 -3.28 6.18 14.28
CA GLY A 126 -4.22 5.60 15.25
C GLY A 126 -4.98 4.39 14.70
N VAL A 127 -5.53 3.58 15.61
CA VAL A 127 -6.20 2.30 15.33
C VAL A 127 -7.51 2.22 16.15
N PHE A 128 -8.64 2.10 15.46
CA PHE A 128 -9.98 2.19 16.06
C PHE A 128 -10.89 1.09 15.52
N PHE A 129 -11.17 0.04 16.28
CA PHE A 129 -11.96 -1.09 15.78
C PHE A 129 -13.16 -1.46 16.63
N GLY A 130 -14.27 -1.77 15.96
CA GLY A 130 -15.44 -2.36 16.58
C GLY A 130 -15.34 -3.88 16.69
N MET A 131 -15.58 -4.41 17.89
CA MET A 131 -15.72 -5.86 18.14
C MET A 131 -16.84 -6.10 19.15
N LEU A 132 -17.59 -7.20 18.98
CA LEU A 132 -18.75 -7.51 19.82
C LEU A 132 -18.58 -8.79 20.64
N ALA A 133 -18.25 -9.90 19.98
CA ALA A 133 -18.36 -11.24 20.55
C ALA A 133 -16.98 -11.86 20.85
N MET A 134 -16.90 -12.63 21.95
CA MET A 134 -15.72 -13.39 22.37
C MET A 134 -15.97 -14.90 22.22
N ASP A 135 -16.48 -15.32 21.07
CA ASP A 135 -16.81 -16.72 20.79
C ASP A 135 -15.60 -17.64 20.95
N TYR A 136 -14.40 -17.20 20.53
CA TYR A 136 -13.17 -17.99 20.67
C TYR A 136 -12.72 -18.18 22.13
N LEU A 137 -13.13 -17.28 23.02
CA LEU A 137 -12.95 -17.41 24.47
C LEU A 137 -13.94 -18.43 25.05
N LEU A 138 -15.19 -18.41 24.58
CA LEU A 138 -16.22 -19.39 24.98
C LEU A 138 -15.85 -20.81 24.56
N LEU A 139 -15.41 -21.00 23.31
CA LEU A 139 -14.93 -22.30 22.82
C LEU A 139 -13.77 -22.86 23.66
N HIS A 140 -12.83 -22.00 24.08
CA HIS A 140 -11.75 -22.42 24.96
C HIS A 140 -12.26 -22.91 26.32
N ALA A 141 -13.19 -22.16 26.93
CA ALA A 141 -13.78 -22.52 28.21
C ALA A 141 -14.50 -23.89 28.14
N GLN A 142 -15.14 -24.20 27.02
CA GLN A 142 -15.79 -25.49 26.77
C GLN A 142 -14.80 -26.64 26.55
N GLY A 143 -13.67 -26.39 25.90
CA GLY A 143 -12.70 -27.43 25.49
C GLY A 143 -11.74 -27.93 26.57
N GLY A 144 -11.37 -27.09 27.55
CA GLY A 144 -10.41 -27.49 28.59
C GLY A 144 -10.46 -26.72 29.90
N GLY A 145 -11.41 -25.78 30.04
CA GLY A 145 -11.58 -24.97 31.25
C GLY A 145 -10.29 -24.27 31.69
N THR A 146 -10.06 -24.17 33.00
CA THR A 146 -8.87 -23.51 33.54
C THR A 146 -7.56 -24.25 33.24
N ASN A 147 -7.61 -25.54 32.91
CA ASN A 147 -6.42 -26.34 32.61
C ASN A 147 -5.83 -26.03 31.23
N ALA A 148 -6.63 -25.46 30.31
CA ALA A 148 -6.18 -25.06 28.98
C ALA A 148 -5.58 -23.64 28.95
N ILE A 149 -5.65 -22.89 30.05
CA ILE A 149 -5.11 -21.53 30.12
C ILE A 149 -3.58 -21.57 30.02
N ASP A 150 -3.05 -21.00 28.93
CA ASP A 150 -1.63 -20.80 28.72
C ASP A 150 -1.25 -19.30 28.76
N ARG A 151 0.02 -18.98 28.48
CA ARG A 151 0.52 -17.59 28.46
C ARG A 151 -0.06 -16.73 27.32
N HIS A 152 -0.66 -17.34 26.30
CA HIS A 152 -1.25 -16.65 25.16
C HIS A 152 -2.77 -16.51 25.29
N PHE A 153 -3.40 -17.21 26.23
CA PHE A 153 -4.84 -17.21 26.49
C PHE A 153 -5.49 -15.83 26.39
N ALA A 154 -5.05 -14.87 27.22
CA ALA A 154 -5.62 -13.52 27.24
C ALA A 154 -5.22 -12.71 25.99
N SER A 155 -3.93 -12.67 25.66
CA SER A 155 -3.44 -11.87 24.53
C SER A 155 -3.99 -12.31 23.18
N GLY A 156 -4.41 -13.57 23.06
CA GLY A 156 -5.01 -14.12 21.84
C GLY A 156 -6.47 -13.70 21.64
N ARG A 157 -7.22 -13.39 22.69
CA ARG A 157 -8.71 -13.35 22.66
C ARG A 157 -9.32 -12.06 23.16
N GLU A 158 -8.62 -11.34 24.03
CA GLU A 158 -9.16 -10.11 24.61
C GLU A 158 -9.12 -8.96 23.59
N PHE A 159 -10.17 -8.13 23.58
CA PHE A 159 -10.41 -7.11 22.55
C PHE A 159 -9.33 -6.04 22.45
N SER A 160 -8.74 -5.58 23.56
CA SER A 160 -7.67 -4.57 23.51
C SER A 160 -6.44 -5.04 22.73
N PHE A 161 -6.18 -6.35 22.71
CA PHE A 161 -5.10 -6.93 21.92
C PHE A 161 -5.39 -6.90 20.41
N ALA A 162 -6.63 -6.74 19.94
CA ALA A 162 -6.92 -6.59 18.52
C ALA A 162 -6.25 -5.34 17.94
N ALA A 163 -6.57 -4.17 18.49
CA ALA A 163 -6.00 -2.89 18.09
C ALA A 163 -4.51 -2.79 18.50
N GLY A 164 -4.17 -3.23 19.72
CA GLY A 164 -2.79 -3.17 20.22
C GLY A 164 -1.80 -4.01 19.39
N ARG A 165 -2.23 -5.17 18.89
CA ARG A 165 -1.41 -6.05 18.04
C ARG A 165 -1.13 -5.41 16.69
N LEU A 166 -2.10 -4.71 16.10
CA LEU A 166 -1.88 -3.95 14.87
C LEU A 166 -0.87 -2.82 15.07
N SER A 167 -1.01 -2.04 16.14
CA SER A 167 -0.04 -1.00 16.47
C SER A 167 1.35 -1.57 16.70
N TYR A 168 1.45 -2.72 17.38
CA TYR A 168 2.73 -3.41 17.59
C TYR A 168 3.37 -3.87 16.27
N LEU A 169 2.61 -4.55 15.41
CA LEU A 169 3.14 -5.14 14.17
C LEU A 169 3.55 -4.09 13.14
N LEU A 170 2.77 -3.02 13.02
CA LEU A 170 3.01 -1.95 12.06
C LEU A 170 3.82 -0.79 12.66
N ASN A 171 4.30 -0.93 13.91
CA ASN A 171 5.03 0.10 14.65
C ASN A 171 4.32 1.46 14.68
N LEU A 172 3.02 1.46 15.01
CA LEU A 172 2.17 2.65 15.05
C LEU A 172 2.15 3.24 16.45
N SER A 173 2.18 4.58 16.53
CA SER A 173 2.30 5.33 17.79
C SER A 173 1.08 6.18 18.15
N GLY A 174 0.01 6.15 17.36
CA GLY A 174 -1.25 6.82 17.68
C GLY A 174 -2.11 6.02 18.68
N PRO A 175 -3.30 6.55 19.06
CA PRO A 175 -4.24 5.85 19.92
C PRO A 175 -4.63 4.48 19.34
N ALA A 176 -4.71 3.46 20.19
CA ALA A 176 -5.14 2.11 19.79
C ALA A 176 -6.29 1.67 20.68
N MET A 177 -7.48 1.49 20.11
CA MET A 177 -8.67 1.14 20.86
C MET A 177 -9.58 0.16 20.13
N THR A 178 -10.16 -0.73 20.92
CA THR A 178 -11.27 -1.58 20.50
C THR A 178 -12.52 -1.14 21.26
N VAL A 179 -13.60 -0.90 20.54
CA VAL A 179 -14.88 -0.42 21.08
C VAL A 179 -15.96 -1.46 20.90
N ASN A 180 -16.83 -1.58 21.90
CA ASN A 180 -18.01 -2.43 21.84
C ASN A 180 -19.24 -1.60 22.20
N THR A 181 -20.03 -1.27 21.19
CA THR A 181 -21.34 -0.64 21.31
C THR A 181 -22.38 -1.49 20.56
N ALA A 182 -22.23 -2.81 20.62
CA ALA A 182 -23.03 -3.77 19.85
C ALA A 182 -22.95 -3.50 18.33
N CYS A 183 -24.09 -3.45 17.64
CA CYS A 183 -24.18 -3.31 16.18
C CYS A 183 -23.63 -1.98 15.65
N SER A 184 -23.49 -0.94 16.49
CA SER A 184 -22.94 0.36 16.09
C SER A 184 -21.42 0.46 16.21
N SER A 185 -20.74 -0.57 16.72
CA SER A 185 -19.33 -0.53 17.12
C SER A 185 -18.40 0.02 16.03
N SER A 186 -18.51 -0.44 14.78
CA SER A 186 -17.65 0.07 13.69
C SER A 186 -17.90 1.53 13.31
N LEU A 187 -19.14 2.02 13.30
CA LEU A 187 -19.38 3.45 13.03
C LEU A 187 -18.94 4.33 14.19
N VAL A 188 -19.09 3.86 15.43
CA VAL A 188 -18.54 4.56 16.61
C VAL A 188 -17.01 4.60 16.51
N ALA A 189 -16.36 3.50 16.10
CA ALA A 189 -14.92 3.46 15.88
C ALA A 189 -14.47 4.47 14.80
N VAL A 190 -15.19 4.55 13.66
CA VAL A 190 -14.93 5.55 12.61
C VAL A 190 -15.15 6.96 13.13
N HIS A 191 -16.21 7.21 13.91
CA HIS A 191 -16.44 8.52 14.53
C HIS A 191 -15.27 8.92 15.44
N LEU A 192 -14.80 8.03 16.32
CA LEU A 192 -13.66 8.30 17.20
C LEU A 192 -12.37 8.54 16.43
N ALA A 193 -12.14 7.81 15.33
CA ALA A 193 -11.02 8.05 14.43
C ALA A 193 -11.10 9.45 13.79
N CYS A 194 -12.27 9.87 13.31
CA CYS A 194 -12.49 11.24 12.81
C CYS A 194 -12.18 12.28 13.90
N ARG A 195 -12.65 12.07 15.13
CA ARG A 195 -12.37 13.00 16.24
C ARG A 195 -10.88 13.05 16.59
N SER A 196 -10.17 11.93 16.57
CA SER A 196 -8.72 11.86 16.82
C SER A 196 -7.91 12.58 15.72
N LEU A 197 -8.36 12.51 14.46
CA LEU A 197 -7.77 13.27 13.35
C LEU A 197 -8.02 14.77 13.50
N ILE A 198 -9.25 15.19 13.81
CA ILE A 198 -9.61 16.61 14.00
C ILE A 198 -8.88 17.21 15.22
N SER A 199 -8.74 16.46 16.31
CA SER A 199 -8.01 16.91 17.50
C SER A 199 -6.49 16.92 17.31
N GLY A 200 -5.98 16.26 16.26
CA GLY A 200 -4.55 16.12 16.00
C GLY A 200 -3.86 15.13 16.93
N GLU A 201 -4.60 14.21 17.54
CA GLU A 201 -4.04 13.03 18.22
C GLU A 201 -3.49 12.01 17.22
N SER A 202 -4.17 11.90 16.06
CA SER A 202 -3.76 11.08 14.92
C SER A 202 -3.48 11.95 13.69
N ASP A 203 -2.55 11.50 12.86
CA ASP A 203 -2.28 12.08 11.53
C ASP A 203 -2.86 11.20 10.40
N VAL A 204 -2.96 9.90 10.68
CA VAL A 204 -3.62 8.87 9.88
C VAL A 204 -4.41 7.98 10.85
N ALA A 205 -5.55 7.43 10.45
CA ALA A 205 -6.26 6.46 11.29
C ALA A 205 -6.75 5.26 10.49
N LEU A 206 -6.55 4.05 11.02
CA LEU A 206 -7.25 2.85 10.57
C LEU A 206 -8.50 2.68 11.43
N ALA A 207 -9.67 2.56 10.79
CA ALA A 207 -10.93 2.44 11.49
C ALA A 207 -11.85 1.39 10.87
N GLY A 208 -12.68 0.71 11.65
CA GLY A 208 -13.59 -0.29 11.10
C GLY A 208 -14.17 -1.24 12.13
N GLY A 209 -14.41 -2.50 11.74
CA GLY A 209 -14.83 -3.54 12.67
C GLY A 209 -14.78 -4.93 12.06
N VAL A 210 -14.89 -5.93 12.93
CA VAL A 210 -14.83 -7.35 12.58
C VAL A 210 -15.88 -8.15 13.35
N ASN A 211 -16.44 -9.17 12.70
CA ASN A 211 -17.33 -10.15 13.29
C ASN A 211 -17.10 -11.52 12.64
N VAL A 212 -16.90 -12.54 13.47
CA VAL A 212 -16.80 -13.94 13.04
C VAL A 212 -17.67 -14.78 13.97
N LEU A 213 -18.44 -15.71 13.40
CA LEU A 213 -19.39 -16.55 14.10
C LEU A 213 -18.74 -17.91 14.37
N VAL A 214 -18.27 -18.11 15.60
CA VAL A 214 -17.52 -19.32 15.96
C VAL A 214 -18.28 -20.18 16.97
N ALA A 215 -19.27 -19.61 17.67
CA ALA A 215 -20.11 -20.33 18.63
C ALA A 215 -21.61 -19.97 18.47
N PRO A 216 -22.54 -20.89 18.79
CA PRO A 216 -23.98 -20.68 18.60
C PRO A 216 -24.62 -19.82 19.70
N ASP A 217 -23.93 -19.58 20.82
CA ASP A 217 -24.47 -18.97 22.04
C ASP A 217 -25.20 -17.64 21.79
N LEU A 218 -24.58 -16.75 21.01
CA LEU A 218 -25.17 -15.45 20.71
C LEU A 218 -26.38 -15.57 19.75
N ASN A 219 -26.39 -16.57 18.85
CA ASN A 219 -27.57 -16.87 18.01
C ASN A 219 -28.74 -17.38 18.86
N ILE A 220 -28.46 -18.26 19.82
CA ILE A 220 -29.45 -18.77 20.75
C ILE A 220 -30.03 -17.60 21.56
N TYR A 221 -29.18 -16.73 22.12
CA TYR A 221 -29.62 -15.53 22.83
C TYR A 221 -30.52 -14.63 21.97
N LEU A 222 -30.09 -14.29 20.75
CA LEU A 222 -30.87 -13.42 19.86
C LEU A 222 -32.18 -14.09 19.40
N THR A 223 -32.20 -15.42 19.30
CA THR A 223 -33.45 -16.17 19.10
C THR A 223 -34.40 -15.99 20.29
N LYS A 224 -33.92 -16.12 21.53
CA LYS A 224 -34.75 -15.92 22.73
C LYS A 224 -35.28 -14.50 22.84
N LEU A 225 -34.49 -13.53 22.39
CA LEU A 225 -34.89 -12.14 22.29
C LEU A 225 -35.97 -11.90 21.21
N GLY A 226 -36.16 -12.85 20.28
CA GLY A 226 -37.04 -12.69 19.13
C GLY A 226 -36.46 -11.77 18.05
N ALA A 227 -35.15 -11.59 18.02
CA ALA A 227 -34.47 -10.71 17.08
C ALA A 227 -34.14 -11.39 15.74
N LEU A 228 -33.94 -12.72 15.74
CA LEU A 228 -33.57 -13.46 14.54
C LEU A 228 -34.77 -13.82 13.66
N SER A 229 -34.59 -13.71 12.35
CA SER A 229 -35.55 -14.15 11.34
C SER A 229 -35.60 -15.68 11.28
N PRO A 230 -36.77 -16.32 11.44
CA PRO A 230 -36.93 -17.76 11.25
C PRO A 230 -36.89 -18.16 9.77
N THR A 231 -37.05 -17.21 8.85
CA THR A 231 -37.07 -17.47 7.39
C THR A 231 -35.70 -17.32 6.73
N GLY A 232 -34.67 -16.92 7.49
CA GLY A 232 -33.30 -16.91 6.98
C GLY A 232 -32.97 -15.73 6.08
N HIS A 233 -33.71 -14.62 6.12
CA HIS A 233 -33.36 -13.40 5.36
C HIS A 233 -33.61 -12.11 6.16
N CYS A 234 -32.73 -11.13 6.01
CA CYS A 234 -33.00 -9.76 6.42
C CYS A 234 -33.89 -9.09 5.36
N LYS A 235 -35.09 -8.65 5.74
CA LYS A 235 -36.10 -8.08 4.81
C LYS A 235 -36.40 -6.61 5.13
N PRO A 236 -35.42 -5.71 4.98
CA PRO A 236 -35.56 -4.33 5.43
C PRO A 236 -36.70 -3.61 4.71
N PHE A 237 -37.56 -2.97 5.49
CA PHE A 237 -38.69 -2.15 5.05
C PHE A 237 -39.79 -2.91 4.28
N ASP A 238 -39.74 -4.24 4.26
CA ASP A 238 -40.78 -5.09 3.67
C ASP A 238 -41.88 -5.43 4.68
N ALA A 239 -43.10 -5.67 4.21
CA ALA A 239 -44.24 -6.08 5.03
C ALA A 239 -44.02 -7.44 5.72
N GLN A 240 -43.13 -8.28 5.20
CA GLN A 240 -42.76 -9.57 5.78
C GLN A 240 -41.48 -9.53 6.62
N ALA A 241 -40.99 -8.35 7.00
CA ALA A 241 -39.90 -8.18 7.96
C ALA A 241 -40.18 -8.97 9.26
N ASP A 242 -39.35 -9.95 9.59
CA ASP A 242 -39.55 -10.89 10.70
C ASP A 242 -38.30 -11.09 11.57
N GLY A 243 -37.25 -10.29 11.36
CA GLY A 243 -36.00 -10.34 12.11
C GLY A 243 -34.77 -10.20 11.22
N LEU A 244 -33.60 -10.28 11.85
CA LEU A 244 -32.31 -10.26 11.18
C LEU A 244 -31.72 -11.67 11.04
N VAL A 245 -30.79 -11.84 10.13
CA VAL A 245 -29.88 -12.99 10.07
C VAL A 245 -28.47 -12.48 10.29
N ARG A 246 -27.65 -13.19 11.07
CA ARG A 246 -26.27 -12.75 11.33
C ARG A 246 -25.34 -13.05 10.15
N GLY A 247 -24.28 -12.27 10.03
CA GLY A 247 -23.24 -12.45 9.04
C GLY A 247 -21.83 -12.28 9.61
N GLU A 248 -20.85 -12.79 8.89
CA GLU A 248 -19.43 -12.62 9.17
C GLU A 248 -18.85 -11.56 8.24
N GLY A 249 -17.85 -10.83 8.74
CA GLY A 249 -17.13 -9.89 7.92
C GLY A 249 -16.15 -9.01 8.68
N VAL A 250 -15.26 -8.39 7.92
CA VAL A 250 -14.32 -7.39 8.37
C VAL A 250 -14.27 -6.27 7.35
N GLY A 251 -14.30 -5.03 7.82
CA GLY A 251 -14.11 -3.84 7.00
C GLY A 251 -13.18 -2.88 7.70
N VAL A 252 -12.21 -2.35 6.95
CA VAL A 252 -11.24 -1.36 7.42
C VAL A 252 -11.19 -0.21 6.43
N VAL A 253 -11.31 1.02 6.92
CA VAL A 253 -11.08 2.26 6.18
C VAL A 253 -9.83 2.96 6.70
N VAL A 254 -9.07 3.57 5.80
CA VAL A 254 -7.92 4.41 6.13
C VAL A 254 -8.31 5.86 5.95
N LEU A 255 -8.10 6.66 7.01
CA LEU A 255 -8.62 8.01 7.14
C LEU A 255 -7.49 9.02 7.32
N LYS A 256 -7.64 10.19 6.71
CA LYS A 256 -6.81 11.39 6.92
C LYS A 256 -7.66 12.64 6.92
N ARG A 257 -7.17 13.73 7.53
CA ARG A 257 -7.74 15.06 7.26
C ARG A 257 -7.66 15.32 5.76
N LEU A 258 -8.73 15.83 5.15
CA LEU A 258 -8.80 16.03 3.70
C LEU A 258 -7.62 16.85 3.17
N ALA A 259 -7.30 17.96 3.84
CA ALA A 259 -6.17 18.81 3.47
C ALA A 259 -4.81 18.08 3.50
N ASP A 260 -4.63 17.12 4.42
CA ASP A 260 -3.40 16.34 4.50
C ASP A 260 -3.36 15.22 3.45
N ALA A 261 -4.51 14.64 3.10
CA ALA A 261 -4.61 13.69 2.00
C ALA A 261 -4.26 14.38 0.66
N GLU A 262 -4.76 15.59 0.42
CA GLU A 262 -4.45 16.39 -0.76
C GLU A 262 -2.97 16.81 -0.80
N ALA A 263 -2.42 17.25 0.34
CA ALA A 263 -1.01 17.65 0.44
C ALA A 263 -0.05 16.49 0.15
N ASP A 264 -0.40 15.27 0.57
CA ASP A 264 0.40 14.06 0.33
C ASP A 264 0.09 13.38 -1.02
N GLY A 265 -0.85 13.95 -1.79
CA GLY A 265 -1.26 13.43 -3.09
C GLY A 265 -1.93 12.06 -3.01
N ASP A 266 -2.64 11.80 -1.92
CA ASP A 266 -3.36 10.55 -1.70
C ASP A 266 -4.64 10.50 -2.55
N ARG A 267 -5.02 9.29 -2.94
CA ARG A 267 -6.30 9.05 -3.63
C ARG A 267 -7.44 9.18 -2.63
N VAL A 268 -8.38 10.09 -2.86
CA VAL A 268 -9.58 10.26 -2.03
C VAL A 268 -10.75 9.50 -2.65
N LEU A 269 -11.25 8.48 -1.95
CA LEU A 269 -12.36 7.62 -2.41
C LEU A 269 -13.73 8.23 -2.11
N ALA A 270 -13.86 8.87 -0.96
CA ALA A 270 -15.02 9.60 -0.47
C ALA A 270 -14.59 10.49 0.69
N VAL A 271 -15.45 11.40 1.12
CA VAL A 271 -15.15 12.30 2.24
C VAL A 271 -16.27 12.28 3.26
N ILE A 272 -15.91 12.02 4.52
CA ILE A 272 -16.78 12.14 5.67
C ILE A 272 -16.91 13.63 6.00
N ARG A 273 -18.14 14.15 5.85
CA ARG A 273 -18.48 15.55 6.10
C ARG A 273 -18.86 15.81 7.55
N GLY A 274 -19.53 14.86 8.18
CA GLY A 274 -19.89 14.94 9.59
C GLY A 274 -20.32 13.59 10.15
N SER A 275 -20.29 13.47 11.47
CA SER A 275 -20.68 12.26 12.18
C SER A 275 -21.18 12.55 13.60
N ALA A 276 -22.17 11.80 14.07
CA ALA A 276 -22.69 11.91 15.42
C ALA A 276 -22.84 10.54 16.08
N VAL A 277 -22.78 10.52 17.42
CA VAL A 277 -23.03 9.35 18.27
C VAL A 277 -23.88 9.80 19.45
N ASN A 278 -24.95 9.06 19.77
CA ASN A 278 -25.77 9.31 20.95
C ASN A 278 -26.32 8.00 21.55
N HIS A 279 -27.25 8.11 22.50
CA HIS A 279 -27.89 6.96 23.14
C HIS A 279 -29.41 7.12 23.19
N ASN A 280 -30.14 6.00 23.12
CA ASN A 280 -31.61 5.94 23.24
C ASN A 280 -32.18 6.48 24.57
N GLY A 281 -31.34 6.77 25.55
CA GLY A 281 -31.78 7.14 26.90
C GLY A 281 -32.68 6.07 27.53
N ARG A 282 -33.76 6.50 28.18
CA ARG A 282 -34.74 5.61 28.82
C ARG A 282 -35.85 5.23 27.83
N SER A 283 -35.89 3.97 27.41
CA SER A 283 -36.96 3.36 26.60
C SER A 283 -37.73 2.29 27.41
N MET A 284 -38.74 1.65 26.81
CA MET A 284 -39.57 0.64 27.52
C MET A 284 -38.77 -0.59 27.94
N THR A 285 -37.81 -1.01 27.12
CA THR A 285 -36.83 -2.05 27.45
C THR A 285 -35.44 -1.58 27.00
N PRO A 286 -34.35 -2.05 27.64
CA PRO A 286 -32.98 -1.63 27.26
C PRO A 286 -32.63 -1.84 25.78
N THR A 287 -33.31 -2.78 25.12
CA THR A 287 -33.06 -3.16 23.72
C THR A 287 -33.98 -2.48 22.71
N MET A 288 -34.94 -1.67 23.17
CA MET A 288 -35.90 -1.02 22.28
C MET A 288 -35.30 0.24 21.63
N PRO A 289 -35.47 0.43 20.30
CA PRO A 289 -35.02 1.66 19.63
C PRO A 289 -35.83 2.88 20.06
N SER A 290 -35.26 4.07 19.89
CA SER A 290 -35.91 5.36 20.19
C SER A 290 -35.94 6.26 18.95
N MET A 291 -37.14 6.62 18.49
CA MET A 291 -37.31 7.56 17.38
C MET A 291 -36.72 8.93 17.71
N GLU A 292 -36.97 9.45 18.91
CA GLU A 292 -36.48 10.76 19.36
C GLU A 292 -34.94 10.82 19.35
N ALA A 293 -34.29 9.76 19.84
CA ALA A 293 -32.84 9.67 19.82
C ALA A 293 -32.29 9.60 18.39
N GLN A 294 -32.94 8.88 17.48
CA GLN A 294 -32.54 8.84 16.07
C GLN A 294 -32.75 10.19 15.37
N VAL A 295 -33.84 10.91 15.64
CA VAL A 295 -34.06 12.27 15.12
C VAL A 295 -32.95 13.22 15.59
N SER A 296 -32.63 13.21 16.89
CA SER A 296 -31.51 14.02 17.43
C SER A 296 -30.18 13.64 16.78
N LEU A 297 -29.89 12.35 16.62
CA LEU A 297 -28.66 11.86 16.01
C LEU A 297 -28.48 12.39 14.59
N LEU A 298 -29.53 12.32 13.77
CA LEU A 298 -29.51 12.78 12.38
C LEU A 298 -29.32 14.31 12.31
N ALA A 299 -29.98 15.06 13.19
CA ALA A 299 -29.81 16.51 13.30
C ALA A 299 -28.39 16.90 13.74
N ASP A 300 -27.82 16.20 14.72
CA ASP A 300 -26.45 16.42 15.19
C ASP A 300 -25.42 16.13 14.10
N ALA A 301 -25.62 15.07 13.31
CA ALA A 301 -24.73 14.75 12.19
C ALA A 301 -24.80 15.80 11.07
N LEU A 302 -25.99 16.31 10.75
CA LEU A 302 -26.17 17.43 9.81
C LEU A 302 -25.49 18.70 10.31
N HIS A 303 -25.62 18.99 11.61
CA HIS A 303 -24.97 20.14 12.23
C HIS A 303 -23.44 20.03 12.18
N ASP A 304 -22.89 18.87 12.53
CA ASP A 304 -21.45 18.59 12.45
C ASP A 304 -20.92 18.70 11.02
N ALA A 305 -21.75 18.34 10.02
CA ALA A 305 -21.42 18.48 8.59
C ALA A 305 -21.64 19.88 8.02
N GLY A 306 -22.33 20.78 8.74
CA GLY A 306 -22.78 22.07 8.20
C GLY A 306 -23.73 21.92 7.01
N ALA A 307 -24.50 20.84 6.93
CA ALA A 307 -25.31 20.45 5.78
C ALA A 307 -26.82 20.67 5.99
N HIS A 308 -27.55 20.90 4.89
CA HIS A 308 -29.01 20.96 4.91
C HIS A 308 -29.61 19.55 4.72
N PRO A 309 -30.76 19.20 5.33
CA PRO A 309 -31.40 17.89 5.12
C PRO A 309 -31.64 17.53 3.65
N ASP A 310 -31.90 18.52 2.79
CA ASP A 310 -32.13 18.29 1.35
C ASP A 310 -30.87 17.95 0.56
N ASP A 311 -29.68 18.16 1.13
CA ASP A 311 -28.42 17.75 0.51
C ASP A 311 -28.27 16.22 0.52
N VAL A 312 -28.93 15.54 1.47
CA VAL A 312 -28.88 14.07 1.60
C VAL A 312 -29.82 13.41 0.61
N ARG A 313 -29.29 12.56 -0.28
CA ARG A 313 -30.08 11.89 -1.34
C ARG A 313 -30.37 10.43 -1.07
N TYR A 314 -29.48 9.77 -0.32
CA TYR A 314 -29.61 8.37 0.03
C TYR A 314 -29.17 8.14 1.47
N VAL A 315 -29.85 7.26 2.20
CA VAL A 315 -29.41 6.76 3.49
C VAL A 315 -29.28 5.25 3.43
N GLU A 316 -28.06 4.78 3.66
CA GLU A 316 -27.79 3.40 4.03
C GLU A 316 -28.19 3.22 5.50
N ALA A 317 -29.39 2.68 5.70
CA ALA A 317 -30.01 2.57 7.01
C ALA A 317 -29.37 1.46 7.86
N HIS A 318 -29.68 1.49 9.16
CA HIS A 318 -29.47 0.33 10.00
C HIS A 318 -30.33 -0.84 9.53
N GLY A 319 -31.60 -0.61 9.17
CA GLY A 319 -32.48 -1.51 8.42
C GLY A 319 -32.24 -3.01 8.65
N PRO A 320 -32.47 -3.53 9.88
CA PRO A 320 -32.20 -4.92 10.21
C PRO A 320 -33.28 -5.87 9.68
N GLY A 321 -34.42 -5.38 9.18
CA GLY A 321 -35.54 -6.23 8.75
C GLY A 321 -36.43 -6.63 9.91
N THR A 322 -36.58 -5.77 10.93
CA THR A 322 -37.37 -6.09 12.13
C THR A 322 -38.73 -5.38 12.11
N PRO A 323 -39.80 -6.03 12.61
CA PRO A 323 -41.15 -5.43 12.62
C PRO A 323 -41.26 -4.08 13.33
N VAL A 324 -40.41 -3.86 14.34
CA VAL A 324 -40.43 -2.64 15.17
C VAL A 324 -39.34 -1.65 14.74
N GLY A 325 -38.13 -2.13 14.44
CA GLY A 325 -37.00 -1.25 14.14
C GLY A 325 -37.18 -0.51 12.82
N ASP A 326 -37.64 -1.19 11.78
CA ASP A 326 -37.75 -0.60 10.43
C ASP A 326 -38.75 0.57 10.39
N PRO A 327 -39.96 0.48 10.99
CA PRO A 327 -40.86 1.63 11.08
C PRO A 327 -40.31 2.79 11.92
N VAL A 328 -39.64 2.50 13.05
CA VAL A 328 -39.04 3.54 13.90
C VAL A 328 -37.96 4.32 13.14
N GLU A 329 -37.10 3.62 12.41
CA GLU A 329 -36.04 4.25 11.61
C GLU A 329 -36.61 5.04 10.43
N ALA A 330 -37.56 4.47 9.70
CA ALA A 330 -38.22 5.15 8.59
C ALA A 330 -38.94 6.44 9.04
N ALA A 331 -39.59 6.41 10.21
CA ALA A 331 -40.23 7.58 10.80
C ALA A 331 -39.21 8.66 11.19
N ALA A 332 -38.08 8.28 11.81
CA ALA A 332 -37.01 9.22 12.16
C ALA A 332 -36.39 9.88 10.91
N LEU A 333 -36.10 9.09 9.86
CA LEU A 333 -35.61 9.60 8.58
C LEU A 333 -36.62 10.57 7.94
N SER A 334 -37.89 10.20 7.93
CA SER A 334 -38.96 11.03 7.38
C SER A 334 -39.08 12.35 8.15
N SER A 335 -39.00 12.32 9.47
CA SER A 335 -39.09 13.51 10.32
C SER A 335 -37.98 14.53 10.08
N VAL A 336 -36.77 14.09 9.71
CA VAL A 336 -35.61 14.99 9.55
C VAL A 336 -35.45 15.44 8.09
N PHE A 337 -35.58 14.51 7.15
CA PHE A 337 -35.18 14.76 5.77
C PHE A 337 -36.32 15.11 4.81
N THR A 338 -37.58 14.86 5.18
CA THR A 338 -38.73 15.04 4.29
C THR A 338 -39.64 16.26 4.50
N PRO A 339 -39.67 16.98 5.64
CA PRO A 339 -40.68 18.04 5.87
C PRO A 339 -40.71 19.18 4.84
N HIS A 340 -39.57 19.51 4.22
CA HIS A 340 -39.44 20.60 3.24
C HIS A 340 -38.91 20.13 1.89
N ARG A 341 -38.90 18.81 1.67
CA ARG A 341 -38.31 18.19 0.50
C ARG A 341 -39.19 18.45 -0.74
N PRO A 342 -38.65 19.00 -1.84
CA PRO A 342 -39.43 19.31 -3.04
C PRO A 342 -40.11 18.06 -3.64
N ALA A 343 -41.32 18.24 -4.15
CA ALA A 343 -42.03 17.20 -4.90
C ALA A 343 -41.17 16.77 -6.11
N GLY A 344 -40.77 15.50 -6.15
CA GLY A 344 -39.91 14.94 -7.20
C GLY A 344 -38.46 14.66 -6.78
N LEU A 345 -38.05 15.04 -5.58
CA LEU A 345 -36.71 14.77 -5.04
C LEU A 345 -36.76 13.89 -3.78
N PRO A 346 -37.18 12.61 -3.86
CA PRO A 346 -37.33 11.75 -2.69
C PRO A 346 -36.01 11.54 -1.93
N LEU A 347 -36.12 11.14 -0.66
CA LEU A 347 -35.00 10.52 0.05
C LEU A 347 -35.04 9.03 -0.24
N TYR A 348 -33.94 8.48 -0.76
CA TYR A 348 -33.83 7.05 -0.95
C TYR A 348 -33.27 6.36 0.29
N VAL A 349 -33.76 5.16 0.58
CA VAL A 349 -33.28 4.33 1.70
C VAL A 349 -33.02 2.90 1.24
N GLY A 350 -32.03 2.27 1.85
CA GLY A 350 -31.70 0.86 1.65
C GLY A 350 -30.83 0.31 2.78
N SER A 351 -30.54 -0.99 2.74
CA SER A 351 -29.70 -1.69 3.72
C SER A 351 -28.98 -2.87 3.08
N VAL A 352 -27.65 -2.89 3.21
CA VAL A 352 -26.73 -3.95 2.76
C VAL A 352 -26.97 -5.26 3.50
N LYS A 353 -27.72 -5.24 4.61
CA LYS A 353 -28.00 -6.43 5.41
C LYS A 353 -28.88 -7.43 4.67
N ALA A 354 -29.63 -6.98 3.67
CA ALA A 354 -30.36 -7.86 2.78
C ALA A 354 -29.43 -8.69 1.87
N ASN A 355 -28.19 -8.23 1.64
CA ASN A 355 -27.16 -8.97 0.90
C ASN A 355 -26.26 -9.79 1.82
N LEU A 356 -25.78 -9.21 2.92
CA LEU A 356 -24.67 -9.78 3.71
C LEU A 356 -25.11 -10.33 5.07
N GLY A 357 -26.41 -10.30 5.38
CA GLY A 357 -26.87 -10.41 6.75
C GLY A 357 -26.39 -9.25 7.63
N HIS A 358 -26.63 -9.35 8.92
CA HIS A 358 -26.20 -8.42 9.94
C HIS A 358 -24.83 -8.82 10.48
N THR A 359 -23.77 -8.15 10.01
CA THR A 359 -22.38 -8.44 10.41
C THR A 359 -21.99 -7.84 11.76
N ASP A 360 -22.95 -7.67 12.66
CA ASP A 360 -22.81 -7.14 14.03
C ASP A 360 -21.85 -5.95 14.14
N ALA A 361 -20.70 -6.11 14.79
CA ALA A 361 -19.72 -5.06 14.99
C ALA A 361 -19.17 -4.50 13.65
N ALA A 362 -19.16 -5.28 12.58
CA ALA A 362 -18.77 -4.87 11.23
C ALA A 362 -19.93 -4.32 10.38
N ALA A 363 -21.17 -4.30 10.89
CA ALA A 363 -22.35 -3.90 10.10
C ALA A 363 -22.31 -2.44 9.67
N GLY A 364 -21.80 -1.57 10.55
CA GLY A 364 -21.63 -0.15 10.29
C GLY A 364 -20.68 0.13 9.13
N VAL A 365 -19.49 -0.46 9.17
CA VAL A 365 -18.49 -0.31 8.10
C VAL A 365 -18.93 -0.99 6.80
N ALA A 366 -19.68 -2.09 6.83
CA ALA A 366 -20.28 -2.66 5.62
C ALA A 366 -21.23 -1.66 4.91
N GLY A 367 -22.07 -0.96 5.68
CA GLY A 367 -22.90 0.12 5.17
C GLY A 367 -22.09 1.30 4.65
N LEU A 368 -21.00 1.66 5.35
CA LEU A 368 -20.07 2.71 4.91
C LEU A 368 -19.45 2.40 3.54
N LEU A 369 -19.01 1.17 3.33
CA LEU A 369 -18.44 0.70 2.05
C LEU A 369 -19.48 0.75 0.92
N LYS A 370 -20.73 0.34 1.18
CA LYS A 370 -21.82 0.51 0.21
C LYS A 370 -22.08 1.98 -0.11
N ALA A 371 -22.08 2.87 0.89
CA ALA A 371 -22.22 4.30 0.66
C ALA A 371 -21.08 4.88 -0.20
N VAL A 372 -19.83 4.46 0.03
CA VAL A 372 -18.70 4.81 -0.85
C VAL A 372 -18.93 4.31 -2.28
N HIS A 373 -19.41 3.07 -2.46
CA HIS A 373 -19.79 2.56 -3.78
C HIS A 373 -20.85 3.46 -4.43
N VAL A 374 -21.93 3.80 -3.73
CA VAL A 374 -23.03 4.66 -4.24
C VAL A 374 -22.51 6.03 -4.70
N LEU A 375 -21.65 6.67 -3.90
CA LEU A 375 -21.06 7.96 -4.25
C LEU A 375 -20.22 7.89 -5.53
N ARG A 376 -19.43 6.81 -5.68
CA ARG A 376 -18.52 6.61 -6.82
C ARG A 376 -19.24 6.18 -8.09
N SER A 377 -20.23 5.31 -7.99
CA SER A 377 -20.98 4.79 -9.14
C SER A 377 -22.14 5.70 -9.56
N GLY A 378 -22.64 6.53 -8.64
CA GLY A 378 -23.89 7.28 -8.84
C GLY A 378 -25.12 6.36 -8.92
N GLN A 379 -25.01 5.12 -8.44
CA GLN A 379 -26.08 4.11 -8.50
C GLN A 379 -26.27 3.48 -7.13
N VAL A 380 -27.53 3.25 -6.74
CA VAL A 380 -27.87 2.50 -5.52
C VAL A 380 -28.01 1.02 -5.91
N PRO A 381 -27.25 0.10 -5.28
CA PRO A 381 -27.42 -1.32 -5.52
C PRO A 381 -28.84 -1.80 -5.23
N PRO A 382 -29.33 -2.86 -5.91
CA PRO A 382 -30.68 -3.41 -5.71
C PRO A 382 -30.99 -3.69 -4.24
N GLN A 383 -32.19 -3.33 -3.79
CA GLN A 383 -32.65 -3.62 -2.44
C GLN A 383 -33.31 -5.00 -2.40
N LEU A 384 -32.55 -6.01 -1.97
CA LEU A 384 -33.07 -7.37 -1.86
C LEU A 384 -34.21 -7.47 -0.86
N HIS A 385 -35.10 -8.42 -1.15
CA HIS A 385 -36.25 -8.83 -0.34
C HIS A 385 -37.30 -7.75 -0.06
N HIS A 386 -37.25 -6.61 -0.75
CA HIS A 386 -38.29 -5.58 -0.69
C HIS A 386 -39.31 -5.79 -1.81
N ARG A 387 -40.34 -6.59 -1.55
CA ARG A 387 -41.42 -6.94 -2.50
C ARG A 387 -42.70 -6.16 -2.24
N THR A 388 -43.10 -6.06 -0.97
CA THR A 388 -44.31 -5.35 -0.54
C THR A 388 -43.90 -4.33 0.53
N PRO A 389 -44.03 -3.02 0.28
CA PRO A 389 -43.66 -2.01 1.26
C PRO A 389 -44.38 -2.20 2.59
N ASN A 390 -43.65 -2.08 3.70
CA ASN A 390 -44.22 -2.27 5.03
C ASN A 390 -45.34 -1.24 5.31
N PRO A 391 -46.58 -1.66 5.61
CA PRO A 391 -47.72 -0.75 5.80
C PRO A 391 -47.63 0.10 7.07
N ALA A 392 -46.74 -0.24 8.01
CA ALA A 392 -46.49 0.58 9.20
C ALA A 392 -45.64 1.83 8.90
N ILE A 393 -45.13 1.97 7.68
CA ILE A 393 -44.36 3.13 7.22
C ILE A 393 -45.26 3.98 6.33
N ASP A 394 -45.33 5.29 6.60
CA ASP A 394 -46.08 6.24 5.79
C ASP A 394 -45.34 6.58 4.48
N TRP A 395 -45.35 5.65 3.52
CA TRP A 395 -44.72 5.86 2.21
C TRP A 395 -45.43 6.93 1.37
N ALA A 396 -46.75 7.04 1.46
CA ALA A 396 -47.53 7.94 0.61
C ALA A 396 -47.44 9.39 1.09
N GLY A 397 -47.50 9.62 2.40
CA GLY A 397 -47.41 10.93 3.03
C GLY A 397 -45.97 11.44 3.20
N SER A 398 -44.97 10.56 3.19
CA SER A 398 -43.55 10.95 3.21
C SER A 398 -42.93 11.03 1.81
N CYS A 399 -41.80 11.72 1.69
CA CYS A 399 -40.93 11.67 0.52
C CYS A 399 -39.88 10.54 0.59
N LEU A 400 -40.05 9.55 1.47
CA LEU A 400 -39.14 8.41 1.65
C LEU A 400 -39.43 7.31 0.63
N ARG A 401 -38.43 6.80 -0.09
CA ARG A 401 -38.61 5.75 -1.11
C ARG A 401 -37.48 4.73 -1.07
N VAL A 402 -37.74 3.50 -1.51
CA VAL A 402 -36.69 2.55 -1.91
C VAL A 402 -36.36 2.81 -3.37
N MET A 403 -35.08 2.79 -3.74
CA MET A 403 -34.65 3.05 -5.12
C MET A 403 -35.14 1.93 -6.05
N PRO A 404 -35.75 2.25 -7.20
CA PRO A 404 -36.02 1.26 -8.24
C PRO A 404 -34.72 0.66 -8.81
N ASP A 405 -34.71 -0.64 -9.06
CA ASP A 405 -33.53 -1.33 -9.60
C ASP A 405 -33.03 -0.70 -10.90
N GLY A 406 -31.72 -0.44 -10.97
CA GLY A 406 -31.05 0.13 -12.15
C GLY A 406 -31.26 1.63 -12.37
N ALA A 407 -32.01 2.33 -11.50
CA ALA A 407 -32.17 3.78 -11.60
C ALA A 407 -30.90 4.52 -11.11
N PRO A 408 -30.42 5.55 -11.84
CA PRO A 408 -29.33 6.37 -11.36
C PRO A 408 -29.78 7.23 -10.16
N LEU A 409 -28.90 7.40 -9.18
CA LEU A 409 -29.11 8.34 -8.09
C LEU A 409 -28.79 9.75 -8.58
N ASP A 410 -29.79 10.63 -8.60
CA ASP A 410 -29.58 12.07 -8.80
C ASP A 410 -28.84 12.65 -7.59
N LEU A 411 -27.51 12.68 -7.68
CA LEU A 411 -26.61 13.16 -6.65
C LEU A 411 -25.88 14.41 -7.15
N PRO A 412 -26.24 15.61 -6.67
CA PRO A 412 -25.56 16.84 -7.05
C PRO A 412 -24.11 16.85 -6.59
N ARG A 413 -23.30 17.79 -7.08
CA ARG A 413 -21.86 17.89 -6.75
C ARG A 413 -21.59 17.89 -5.24
N HIS A 414 -22.43 18.58 -4.48
CA HIS A 414 -22.36 18.67 -3.01
C HIS A 414 -23.37 17.75 -2.30
N GLY A 415 -24.00 16.84 -3.03
CA GLY A 415 -24.96 15.88 -2.49
C GLY A 415 -24.30 14.88 -1.54
N LEU A 416 -25.06 14.48 -0.52
CA LEU A 416 -24.60 13.64 0.56
C LEU A 416 -25.33 12.30 0.60
N VAL A 417 -24.65 11.32 1.19
CA VAL A 417 -25.18 10.01 1.54
C VAL A 417 -25.00 9.80 3.04
N GLY A 418 -26.05 9.35 3.72
CA GLY A 418 -26.01 9.01 5.14
C GLY A 418 -25.79 7.51 5.38
N VAL A 419 -25.18 7.16 6.51
CA VAL A 419 -25.04 5.78 6.99
C VAL A 419 -25.43 5.70 8.46
N SER A 420 -26.43 4.88 8.79
CA SER A 420 -26.90 4.68 10.16
C SER A 420 -26.49 3.32 10.71
N SER A 421 -26.09 3.27 11.99
CA SER A 421 -26.01 2.02 12.73
C SER A 421 -26.50 2.18 14.16
N ILE A 422 -27.46 1.35 14.56
CA ILE A 422 -28.18 1.41 15.83
C ILE A 422 -27.79 0.19 16.66
N GLY A 423 -27.15 0.42 17.81
CA GLY A 423 -26.69 -0.66 18.68
C GLY A 423 -27.83 -1.23 19.53
N LEU A 424 -27.85 -2.55 19.72
CA LEU A 424 -28.82 -3.22 20.59
C LEU A 424 -28.78 -2.71 22.04
N SER A 425 -27.64 -2.21 22.50
CA SER A 425 -27.47 -1.60 23.83
C SER A 425 -28.02 -0.17 23.92
N GLY A 426 -28.43 0.43 22.81
CA GLY A 426 -29.00 1.77 22.73
C GLY A 426 -28.07 2.84 22.16
N THR A 427 -26.79 2.55 21.91
CA THR A 427 -25.84 3.51 21.30
C THR A 427 -26.05 3.59 19.80
N ASN A 428 -26.30 4.79 19.28
CA ASN A 428 -26.56 5.05 17.88
C ASN A 428 -25.41 5.83 17.24
N ALA A 429 -25.15 5.60 15.96
CA ALA A 429 -24.16 6.35 15.18
C ALA A 429 -24.70 6.69 13.78
N HIS A 430 -24.40 7.89 13.30
CA HIS A 430 -24.71 8.31 11.94
C HIS A 430 -23.53 9.05 11.30
N ILE A 431 -23.23 8.78 10.03
CA ILE A 431 -22.16 9.41 9.26
C ILE A 431 -22.72 9.96 7.95
N LEU A 432 -22.35 11.19 7.61
CA LEU A 432 -22.64 11.81 6.32
C LEU A 432 -21.39 11.83 5.44
N LEU A 433 -21.52 11.34 4.21
CA LEU A 433 -20.46 11.26 3.22
C LEU A 433 -20.80 12.08 1.98
N GLY A 434 -19.79 12.72 1.39
CA GLY A 434 -19.86 13.37 0.09
C GLY A 434 -18.79 12.85 -0.87
N ARG A 435 -18.91 13.25 -2.13
CA ARG A 435 -17.85 13.03 -3.12
C ARG A 435 -16.59 13.84 -2.76
N PRO A 436 -15.39 13.37 -3.16
CA PRO A 436 -14.25 14.27 -3.22
C PRO A 436 -14.60 15.45 -4.13
N ASP A 437 -14.18 16.66 -3.77
CA ASP A 437 -14.26 17.76 -4.71
C ASP A 437 -13.41 17.38 -5.92
N GLU A 438 -13.96 17.52 -7.13
CA GLU A 438 -13.14 17.37 -8.33
C GLU A 438 -11.98 18.36 -8.22
N ALA A 439 -10.78 17.85 -7.97
CA ALA A 439 -9.58 18.63 -8.13
C ALA A 439 -9.62 19.16 -9.56
N PRO A 440 -9.50 20.48 -9.78
CA PRO A 440 -9.33 20.97 -11.14
C PRO A 440 -8.19 20.17 -11.76
N ALA A 441 -8.44 19.55 -12.93
CA ALA A 441 -7.40 18.89 -13.71
C ALA A 441 -6.16 19.79 -13.65
N PRO A 442 -4.99 19.28 -13.23
CA PRO A 442 -3.88 20.12 -12.78
C PRO A 442 -3.58 21.19 -13.83
N MET A 443 -4.11 22.39 -13.59
CA MET A 443 -3.85 23.54 -14.43
C MET A 443 -2.37 23.87 -14.19
N PRO A 444 -1.55 24.05 -15.24
CA PRO A 444 -0.17 24.48 -15.06
C PRO A 444 -0.20 25.84 -14.36
N VAL A 445 0.05 25.84 -13.05
CA VAL A 445 0.13 27.06 -12.25
C VAL A 445 1.38 27.81 -12.70
N PRO A 446 1.28 29.04 -13.24
CA PRO A 446 2.47 29.82 -13.55
C PRO A 446 3.21 30.12 -12.23
N PRO A 447 4.54 29.89 -12.18
CA PRO A 447 5.30 30.02 -10.94
C PRO A 447 5.25 31.47 -10.43
N ARG A 448 4.64 31.67 -9.26
CA ARG A 448 4.79 32.91 -8.48
C ARG A 448 6.16 32.90 -7.83
N TRP A 449 7.06 33.70 -8.39
CA TRP A 449 8.39 33.96 -7.86
C TRP A 449 8.29 34.74 -6.53
N HIS A 450 8.63 34.09 -5.42
CA HIS A 450 9.03 34.80 -4.21
C HIS A 450 10.56 34.84 -4.15
N ALA A 451 11.12 36.05 -4.21
CA ALA A 451 12.56 36.29 -4.10
C ALA A 451 13.06 35.93 -2.68
N PRO A 452 14.24 35.30 -2.53
CA PRO A 452 14.79 34.98 -1.21
C PRO A 452 15.44 36.21 -0.56
N ARG A 453 15.09 36.48 0.71
CA ARG A 453 15.91 37.30 1.60
C ARG A 453 17.03 36.44 2.17
N LEU A 454 18.28 36.85 1.93
CA LEU A 454 19.51 36.22 2.42
C LEU A 454 19.70 36.46 3.93
N GLY A 455 20.12 35.42 4.64
CA GLY A 455 20.83 35.53 5.91
C GLY A 455 20.25 34.71 7.06
N THR A 456 20.58 33.42 7.15
CA THR A 456 20.88 32.66 8.40
C THR A 456 21.25 31.21 8.07
N ARG A 457 22.06 30.59 8.96
CA ARG A 457 22.81 29.33 8.82
C ARG A 457 21.97 28.07 8.51
N PRO A 458 22.57 27.01 7.92
CA PRO A 458 21.85 25.84 7.42
C PRO A 458 21.43 24.87 8.53
N SER A 459 20.13 24.60 8.58
CA SER A 459 19.52 23.38 9.14
C SER A 459 19.49 22.30 8.04
N PRO A 460 19.38 20.98 8.33
CA PRO A 460 19.34 19.95 7.29
C PRO A 460 18.10 20.18 6.41
N VAL A 461 18.34 20.58 5.15
CA VAL A 461 17.29 20.93 4.20
C VAL A 461 16.66 19.64 3.65
N ARG A 462 15.38 19.43 3.94
CA ARG A 462 14.48 18.57 3.13
C ARG A 462 14.56 19.02 1.67
N PRO A 463 14.63 18.12 0.67
CA PRO A 463 14.61 18.53 -0.74
C PRO A 463 13.36 19.36 -1.01
N ALA A 464 13.53 20.58 -1.51
CA ALA A 464 12.43 21.42 -1.97
C ALA A 464 11.77 20.73 -3.17
N ALA A 465 10.43 20.67 -3.17
CA ALA A 465 9.65 20.13 -4.27
C ALA A 465 9.99 20.88 -5.56
N TYR A 466 10.56 20.17 -6.53
CA TYR A 466 10.86 20.71 -7.86
C TYR A 466 9.56 21.01 -8.61
N PRO A 467 9.47 22.14 -9.34
CA PRO A 467 8.35 22.39 -10.24
C PRO A 467 8.39 21.36 -11.38
N ARG A 468 7.26 20.68 -11.62
CA ARG A 468 7.06 19.88 -12.83
C ARG A 468 7.10 20.82 -14.04
N HIS A 469 8.22 20.87 -14.75
CA HIS A 469 8.25 21.47 -16.08
C HIS A 469 7.24 20.73 -16.96
N ALA A 470 6.37 21.49 -17.63
CA ALA A 470 5.50 20.98 -18.67
C ALA A 470 6.34 20.13 -19.63
N VAL A 471 5.92 18.87 -19.81
CA VAL A 471 6.48 17.96 -20.80
C VAL A 471 6.16 18.56 -22.16
N THR A 472 7.05 19.37 -22.70
CA THR A 472 7.13 19.58 -24.14
C THR A 472 7.37 18.22 -24.76
N GLU A 473 6.55 17.85 -25.75
CA GLU A 473 6.61 16.56 -26.44
C GLU A 473 8.07 16.17 -26.70
N PRO A 474 8.55 15.05 -26.13
CA PRO A 474 9.93 14.69 -26.37
C PRO A 474 10.10 14.26 -27.85
N GLY A 475 11.16 14.73 -28.50
CA GLY A 475 11.58 14.22 -29.80
C GLY A 475 11.83 12.70 -29.76
N PRO A 476 12.15 12.08 -30.91
CA PRO A 476 11.95 10.65 -31.19
C PRO A 476 12.42 9.75 -30.04
N HIS A 477 11.45 9.24 -29.27
CA HIS A 477 11.68 8.53 -28.02
C HIS A 477 12.42 7.20 -28.25
N ARG A 478 13.64 7.07 -27.73
CA ARG A 478 14.07 5.76 -27.20
C ARG A 478 13.28 5.53 -25.91
N ARG A 479 12.43 4.50 -25.89
CA ARG A 479 11.60 4.15 -24.73
C ARG A 479 12.49 3.93 -23.51
N ARG A 480 12.21 4.61 -22.38
CA ARG A 480 12.90 4.35 -21.10
C ARG A 480 12.56 2.90 -20.68
N PRO A 481 13.53 2.13 -20.13
CA PRO A 481 13.25 0.81 -19.61
C PRO A 481 12.27 0.91 -18.41
N LEU A 482 11.43 -0.10 -18.26
CA LEU A 482 10.55 -0.26 -17.10
C LEU A 482 11.38 -0.80 -15.94
N LEU A 483 11.31 -0.14 -14.79
CA LEU A 483 11.88 -0.61 -13.53
C LEU A 483 10.73 -0.98 -12.59
N LEU A 484 10.49 -2.27 -12.41
CA LEU A 484 9.44 -2.77 -11.51
C LEU A 484 10.09 -3.35 -10.27
N LEU A 485 9.78 -2.76 -9.12
CA LEU A 485 10.27 -3.22 -7.82
C LEU A 485 9.19 -4.06 -7.17
N LEU A 486 9.53 -5.29 -6.79
CA LEU A 486 8.65 -6.20 -6.10
C LEU A 486 9.30 -6.66 -4.80
N SER A 487 8.45 -6.98 -3.83
CA SER A 487 8.91 -7.65 -2.62
C SER A 487 7.87 -8.64 -2.11
N GLY A 488 8.34 -9.61 -1.32
CA GLY A 488 7.54 -10.59 -0.61
C GLY A 488 8.17 -10.87 0.75
N ALA A 489 7.37 -11.36 1.70
CA ALA A 489 7.90 -11.80 3.00
C ALA A 489 8.84 -13.01 2.82
N ASP A 490 8.48 -13.91 1.89
CA ASP A 490 9.25 -15.07 1.48
C ASP A 490 9.28 -15.24 -0.06
N GLY A 491 9.80 -16.37 -0.52
CA GLY A 491 9.91 -16.65 -1.96
C GLY A 491 8.57 -16.90 -2.64
N GLU A 492 7.61 -17.50 -1.93
CA GLU A 492 6.27 -17.78 -2.47
C GLU A 492 5.46 -16.48 -2.61
N GLY A 493 5.50 -15.61 -1.60
CA GLY A 493 4.87 -14.29 -1.66
C GLY A 493 5.45 -13.41 -2.77
N LEU A 494 6.77 -13.45 -2.99
CA LEU A 494 7.40 -12.72 -4.10
C LEU A 494 6.96 -13.27 -5.47
N ALA A 495 6.84 -14.59 -5.60
CA ALA A 495 6.38 -15.25 -6.81
C ALA A 495 4.91 -14.92 -7.11
N ALA A 496 4.04 -14.95 -6.09
CA ALA A 496 2.64 -14.55 -6.20
C ALA A 496 2.51 -13.09 -6.66
N ALA A 497 3.23 -12.16 -6.00
CA ALA A 497 3.23 -10.75 -6.38
C ALA A 497 3.71 -10.53 -7.83
N ALA A 498 4.66 -11.32 -8.30
CA ALA A 498 5.12 -11.27 -9.70
C ALA A 498 4.04 -11.76 -10.67
N GLY A 499 3.32 -12.83 -10.33
CA GLY A 499 2.19 -13.34 -11.10
C GLY A 499 1.04 -12.32 -11.19
N ASP A 500 0.65 -11.75 -10.06
CA ASP A 500 -0.42 -10.75 -9.99
C ASP A 500 -0.07 -9.49 -10.79
N LEU A 501 1.18 -9.00 -10.65
CA LEU A 501 1.65 -7.86 -11.43
C LEU A 501 1.70 -8.17 -12.93
N ALA A 502 2.07 -9.39 -13.33
CA ALA A 502 2.04 -9.79 -14.74
C ALA A 502 0.62 -9.77 -15.31
N GLY A 503 -0.37 -10.22 -14.52
CA GLY A 503 -1.79 -10.12 -14.86
C GLY A 503 -2.24 -8.68 -15.06
N LEU A 504 -1.95 -7.81 -14.07
CA LEU A 504 -2.29 -6.39 -14.12
C LEU A 504 -1.67 -5.69 -15.33
N LEU A 505 -0.38 -5.93 -15.60
CA LEU A 505 0.34 -5.28 -16.70
C LEU A 505 -0.14 -5.73 -18.08
N ALA A 506 -0.68 -6.96 -18.21
CA ALA A 506 -1.23 -7.45 -19.46
C ALA A 506 -2.48 -6.67 -19.90
N GLU A 507 -3.24 -6.14 -18.93
CA GLU A 507 -4.49 -5.40 -19.17
C GLU A 507 -4.29 -3.87 -19.13
N THR A 508 -3.11 -3.39 -18.69
CA THR A 508 -2.86 -1.97 -18.47
C THR A 508 -2.38 -1.25 -19.74
N PRO A 509 -3.01 -0.13 -20.15
CA PRO A 509 -2.53 0.67 -21.27
C PRO A 509 -1.21 1.39 -20.95
N ALA A 510 -0.41 1.69 -21.98
CA ALA A 510 0.95 2.23 -21.82
C ALA A 510 1.11 3.45 -20.89
N PRO A 511 0.20 4.44 -20.86
CA PRO A 511 0.29 5.58 -19.93
C PRO A 511 0.32 5.15 -18.45
N GLY A 512 -0.36 4.06 -18.08
CA GLY A 512 -0.43 3.57 -16.69
C GLY A 512 0.84 2.87 -16.20
N LEU A 513 1.77 2.51 -17.09
CA LEU A 513 2.98 1.77 -16.72
C LEU A 513 3.93 2.57 -15.81
N LEU A 514 4.05 3.88 -16.05
CA LEU A 514 4.86 4.76 -15.20
C LEU A 514 4.23 4.98 -13.82
N ASP A 515 2.90 5.04 -13.76
CA ASP A 515 2.17 5.16 -12.50
C ASP A 515 2.30 3.88 -11.66
N ILE A 516 2.29 2.70 -12.30
CA ILE A 516 2.58 1.42 -11.65
C ILE A 516 4.00 1.40 -11.11
N GLN A 517 5.00 1.75 -11.93
CA GLN A 517 6.39 1.82 -11.49
C GLN A 517 6.55 2.76 -10.28
N HIS A 518 5.95 3.94 -10.33
CA HIS A 518 5.98 4.89 -9.22
C HIS A 518 5.32 4.33 -7.96
N THR A 519 4.16 3.68 -8.11
CA THR A 519 3.41 3.07 -7.00
C THR A 519 4.19 1.94 -6.33
N LEU A 520 4.81 1.05 -7.12
CA LEU A 520 5.65 -0.02 -6.61
C LEU A 520 6.88 0.51 -5.87
N ALA A 521 7.46 1.61 -6.32
CA ALA A 521 8.65 2.19 -5.69
C ALA A 521 8.34 2.95 -4.40
N HIS A 522 7.22 3.69 -4.34
CA HIS A 522 6.98 4.69 -3.29
C HIS A 522 5.73 4.44 -2.43
N ARG A 523 4.82 3.57 -2.85
CA ARG A 523 3.49 3.36 -2.23
C ARG A 523 3.27 1.90 -1.82
N ARG A 524 4.36 1.18 -1.56
CA ARG A 524 4.40 -0.21 -1.08
C ARG A 524 5.42 -0.35 0.04
N TRP A 525 5.23 -1.38 0.87
CA TRP A 525 6.27 -1.84 1.79
C TRP A 525 7.34 -2.63 1.03
N HIS A 526 8.60 -2.41 1.38
CA HIS A 526 9.72 -3.14 0.77
C HIS A 526 10.17 -4.27 1.71
N LEU A 527 9.54 -5.42 1.55
CA LEU A 527 9.77 -6.63 2.36
C LEU A 527 11.13 -7.29 2.10
N ASN A 528 11.41 -8.38 2.81
CA ASN A 528 12.74 -8.99 2.86
C ASN A 528 13.18 -9.62 1.54
N ARG A 529 12.32 -10.37 0.86
CA ARG A 529 12.62 -10.96 -0.44
C ARG A 529 12.27 -9.93 -1.50
N ARG A 530 13.25 -9.49 -2.29
CA ARG A 530 13.07 -8.40 -3.25
C ARG A 530 13.44 -8.85 -4.65
N ALA A 531 12.73 -8.33 -5.64
CA ALA A 531 13.10 -8.42 -7.04
C ALA A 531 13.04 -7.04 -7.71
N ALA A 532 13.98 -6.78 -8.62
CA ALA A 532 13.94 -5.66 -9.53
C ALA A 532 13.90 -6.21 -10.97
N VAL A 533 12.86 -5.86 -11.71
CA VAL A 533 12.73 -6.17 -13.14
C VAL A 533 13.10 -4.92 -13.94
N LEU A 534 14.22 -4.97 -14.67
CA LEU A 534 14.69 -3.88 -15.53
C LEU A 534 14.51 -4.29 -17.00
N ALA A 535 13.32 -4.07 -17.53
CA ALA A 535 12.93 -4.56 -18.85
C ALA A 535 12.92 -3.43 -19.90
N PRO A 536 13.46 -3.66 -21.12
CA PRO A 536 13.48 -2.65 -22.18
C PRO A 536 12.10 -2.42 -22.83
N SER A 537 11.13 -3.29 -22.57
CA SER A 537 9.79 -3.24 -23.14
C SER A 537 8.78 -3.98 -22.26
N LEU A 538 7.48 -3.73 -22.48
CA LEU A 538 6.40 -4.41 -21.78
C LEU A 538 6.41 -5.95 -22.01
N PRO A 539 6.60 -6.48 -23.24
CA PRO A 539 6.74 -7.93 -23.42
C PRO A 539 7.87 -8.54 -22.59
N ALA A 540 9.06 -7.92 -22.60
CA ALA A 540 10.19 -8.38 -21.80
C ALA A 540 9.91 -8.32 -20.28
N ALA A 541 9.13 -7.32 -19.83
CA ALA A 541 8.70 -7.23 -18.44
C ALA A 541 7.75 -8.37 -18.07
N LEU A 542 6.74 -8.66 -18.90
CA LEU A 542 5.79 -9.74 -18.69
C LEU A 542 6.47 -11.11 -18.65
N ASP A 543 7.40 -11.37 -19.57
CA ASP A 543 8.15 -12.63 -19.60
C ASP A 543 9.04 -12.79 -18.36
N SER A 544 9.65 -11.69 -17.91
CA SER A 544 10.48 -11.67 -16.69
C SER A 544 9.66 -11.89 -15.42
N LEU A 545 8.49 -11.28 -15.33
CA LEU A 545 7.57 -11.47 -14.19
C LEU A 545 7.00 -12.88 -14.14
N ARG A 546 6.60 -13.46 -15.28
CA ARG A 546 6.16 -14.86 -15.36
C ARG A 546 7.29 -15.82 -15.00
N ALA A 547 8.51 -15.56 -15.45
CA ALA A 547 9.67 -16.37 -15.05
C ALA A 547 9.91 -16.29 -13.54
N LEU A 548 9.82 -15.09 -12.95
CA LEU A 548 9.94 -14.90 -11.50
C LEU A 548 8.82 -15.62 -10.73
N ALA A 549 7.58 -15.56 -11.22
CA ALA A 549 6.43 -16.28 -10.64
C ALA A 549 6.62 -17.81 -10.67
N ASP A 550 7.24 -18.33 -11.73
CA ASP A 550 7.56 -19.76 -11.86
C ASP A 550 8.86 -20.17 -11.11
N GLY A 551 9.52 -19.25 -10.42
CA GLY A 551 10.82 -19.51 -9.76
C GLY A 551 11.97 -19.78 -10.74
N ARG A 552 11.86 -19.34 -12.00
CA ARG A 552 12.86 -19.51 -13.06
C ARG A 552 13.76 -18.27 -13.19
N PRO A 553 15.05 -18.45 -13.54
CA PRO A 553 15.94 -17.32 -13.82
C PRO A 553 15.51 -16.58 -15.10
N ALA A 554 15.74 -15.27 -15.15
CA ALA A 554 15.47 -14.42 -16.30
C ALA A 554 16.50 -13.27 -16.40
N ASP A 555 16.87 -12.90 -17.62
CA ASP A 555 17.98 -11.96 -17.91
C ASP A 555 17.75 -10.54 -17.37
N HIS A 556 16.50 -10.13 -17.17
CA HIS A 556 16.12 -8.79 -16.71
C HIS A 556 15.73 -8.74 -15.23
N VAL A 557 15.94 -9.82 -14.48
CA VAL A 557 15.51 -9.94 -13.08
C VAL A 557 16.71 -10.00 -12.15
N LEU A 558 16.74 -9.11 -11.17
CA LEU A 558 17.68 -9.14 -10.05
C LEU A 558 16.91 -9.48 -8.77
N THR A 559 17.30 -10.55 -8.07
CA THR A 559 16.68 -10.94 -6.81
C THR A 559 17.64 -10.78 -5.63
N GLY A 560 17.13 -10.40 -4.47
CA GLY A 560 17.92 -10.26 -3.24
C GLY A 560 17.13 -10.62 -1.98
N ASN A 561 17.85 -10.76 -0.87
CA ASN A 561 17.27 -10.93 0.46
C ASN A 561 17.85 -9.87 1.42
N ALA A 562 17.03 -8.90 1.80
CA ALA A 562 17.45 -7.80 2.67
C ALA A 562 17.87 -8.30 4.06
N ALA A 563 17.24 -9.34 4.60
CA ALA A 563 17.59 -9.90 5.91
C ALA A 563 18.97 -10.60 5.92
N ALA A 564 19.50 -10.95 4.75
CA ALA A 564 20.82 -11.56 4.60
C ALA A 564 21.91 -10.56 4.19
N ALA A 565 21.54 -9.29 3.94
CA ALA A 565 22.49 -8.25 3.60
C ALA A 565 23.17 -7.74 4.89
N PRO A 566 24.50 -7.83 5.03
CA PRO A 566 25.19 -7.12 6.09
C PRO A 566 24.99 -5.61 5.93
N ASP A 567 25.05 -4.85 7.03
CA ASP A 567 25.15 -3.37 7.04
C ASP A 567 26.51 -2.93 6.45
N GLU A 568 26.74 -3.24 5.17
CA GLU A 568 27.97 -2.89 4.47
C GLU A 568 27.85 -1.48 3.89
N ALA A 569 28.80 -0.62 4.28
CA ALA A 569 28.94 0.71 3.73
C ALA A 569 29.14 0.64 2.22
N VAL A 570 28.29 1.37 1.46
CA VAL A 570 28.46 1.50 0.01
C VAL A 570 29.72 2.31 -0.29
N GLY A 571 30.76 1.64 -0.80
CA GLY A 571 31.99 2.25 -1.26
C GLY A 571 31.90 2.68 -2.74
N LEU A 572 32.20 3.94 -3.03
CA LEU A 572 32.27 4.48 -4.38
C LEU A 572 33.72 4.59 -4.84
N ARG A 573 34.04 4.07 -6.03
CA ARG A 573 35.37 4.21 -6.64
C ARG A 573 35.32 5.13 -7.86
N LEU A 574 35.99 6.26 -7.77
CA LEU A 574 36.09 7.25 -8.84
C LEU A 574 37.34 6.99 -9.70
N VAL A 575 37.14 6.53 -10.93
CA VAL A 575 38.22 6.17 -11.87
C VAL A 575 38.16 7.03 -13.13
N GLY A 576 39.29 7.28 -13.78
CA GLY A 576 39.30 7.92 -15.09
C GLY A 576 38.80 6.98 -16.17
N GLU A 577 37.66 7.29 -16.81
CA GLU A 577 36.98 6.38 -17.75
C GLU A 577 37.13 6.82 -19.24
N PRO A 578 37.01 5.91 -20.21
CA PRO A 578 37.12 6.21 -21.64
C PRO A 578 35.93 7.03 -22.18
N LEU A 579 36.08 7.53 -23.42
CA LEU A 579 35.14 8.44 -24.12
C LEU A 579 33.69 7.92 -24.17
N SER A 580 33.45 6.62 -24.08
CA SER A 580 32.11 6.00 -24.04
C SER A 580 31.23 6.51 -22.90
N THR A 581 31.84 6.93 -21.78
CA THR A 581 31.15 7.49 -20.61
C THR A 581 30.47 8.83 -20.90
N LEU A 582 30.96 9.59 -21.89
CA LEU A 582 30.41 10.90 -22.24
C LEU A 582 29.12 10.78 -23.07
N ALA A 583 28.95 9.72 -23.84
CA ALA A 583 27.71 9.43 -24.54
C ALA A 583 26.58 9.09 -23.55
N ALA A 584 26.87 8.30 -22.51
CA ALA A 584 25.94 8.01 -21.42
C ALA A 584 25.62 9.28 -20.59
N ALA A 585 26.64 10.09 -20.29
CA ALA A 585 26.46 11.36 -19.60
C ALA A 585 25.58 12.35 -20.39
N ARG A 586 25.61 12.33 -21.73
CA ARG A 586 24.69 13.14 -22.54
C ARG A 586 23.25 12.69 -22.39
N PHE A 587 23.00 11.38 -22.36
CA PHE A 587 21.65 10.87 -22.10
C PHE A 587 21.15 11.38 -20.75
N LEU A 588 21.92 11.20 -19.68
CA LEU A 588 21.59 11.72 -18.34
C LEU A 588 21.42 13.23 -18.32
N TYR A 589 22.29 13.98 -19.01
CA TYR A 589 22.15 15.42 -19.14
C TYR A 589 20.83 15.82 -19.79
N GLN A 590 20.33 15.05 -20.75
CA GLN A 590 19.05 15.31 -21.41
C GLN A 590 17.85 14.81 -20.60
N SER A 591 18.00 13.71 -19.85
CA SER A 591 16.90 12.98 -19.23
C SER A 591 16.71 13.26 -17.74
N GLU A 592 17.76 13.67 -17.02
CA GLU A 592 17.79 13.83 -15.56
C GLU A 592 18.15 15.28 -15.15
N PRO A 593 17.17 16.07 -14.67
CA PRO A 593 17.38 17.47 -14.29
C PRO A 593 18.45 17.68 -13.21
N ASP A 594 18.49 16.82 -12.19
CA ASP A 594 19.45 16.93 -11.09
C ASP A 594 20.89 16.71 -11.56
N PHE A 595 21.09 15.70 -12.42
CA PHE A 595 22.38 15.49 -13.07
C PHE A 595 22.77 16.71 -13.92
N ARG A 596 21.81 17.23 -14.70
CA ARG A 596 22.04 18.41 -15.57
C ARG A 596 22.47 19.62 -14.76
N GLN A 597 21.82 19.88 -13.63
CA GLN A 597 22.14 20.99 -12.75
C GLN A 597 23.56 20.85 -12.18
N ALA A 598 23.88 19.71 -11.55
CA ALA A 598 25.22 19.47 -11.01
C ALA A 598 26.31 19.55 -12.09
N PHE A 599 26.00 19.08 -13.30
CA PHE A 599 26.89 19.17 -14.45
C PHE A 599 27.07 20.62 -14.96
N ASP A 600 26.01 21.42 -15.00
CA ASP A 600 26.05 22.83 -15.41
C ASP A 600 26.82 23.71 -14.42
N GLU A 601 26.77 23.39 -13.12
CA GLU A 601 27.63 23.99 -12.10
C GLU A 601 29.12 23.71 -12.38
N CYS A 602 29.45 22.46 -12.70
CA CYS A 602 30.80 22.08 -13.12
C CYS A 602 31.23 22.80 -14.40
N ARG A 603 30.34 22.90 -15.40
CA ARG A 603 30.61 23.65 -16.64
C ARG A 603 30.94 25.11 -16.36
N THR A 604 30.16 25.76 -15.50
CA THR A 604 30.37 27.16 -15.13
C THR A 604 31.72 27.37 -14.42
N ALA A 605 32.14 26.43 -13.58
CA ALA A 605 33.47 26.47 -12.95
C ALA A 605 34.61 26.30 -13.99
N VAL A 606 34.42 25.41 -14.97
CA VAL A 606 35.39 25.22 -16.05
C VAL A 606 35.48 26.45 -16.94
N ASP A 607 34.36 27.06 -17.33
CA ASP A 607 34.34 28.27 -18.16
C ASP A 607 35.09 29.42 -17.49
N ARG A 608 34.86 29.63 -16.19
CA ARG A 608 35.59 30.60 -15.36
C ARG A 608 37.09 30.30 -15.33
N SER A 609 37.45 29.04 -15.20
CA SER A 609 38.86 28.62 -15.17
C SER A 609 39.56 28.72 -16.53
N ALA A 610 38.86 28.47 -17.63
CA ALA A 610 39.40 28.46 -18.98
C ALA A 610 39.39 29.86 -19.62
N GLY A 611 38.58 30.78 -19.10
CA GLY A 611 38.41 32.13 -19.65
C GLY A 611 37.66 32.16 -21.00
N ARG A 612 36.95 31.06 -21.34
CA ARG A 612 36.19 30.89 -22.58
C ARG A 612 35.04 29.91 -22.32
N GLY A 613 33.99 29.96 -23.14
CA GLY A 613 32.95 28.93 -23.13
C GLY A 613 33.48 27.58 -23.61
N VAL A 614 33.27 26.53 -22.82
CA VAL A 614 33.78 25.18 -23.07
C VAL A 614 32.61 24.21 -23.27
N ARG A 615 32.67 23.43 -24.36
CA ARG A 615 31.73 22.31 -24.57
C ARG A 615 32.28 21.06 -23.89
N LEU A 616 31.67 20.68 -22.75
CA LEU A 616 32.04 19.49 -21.98
C LEU A 616 31.37 18.20 -22.49
N LEU A 617 30.26 18.31 -23.23
CA LEU A 617 29.61 17.20 -23.93
C LEU A 617 29.74 17.44 -25.44
N SER A 618 30.69 16.76 -26.10
CA SER A 618 30.95 16.87 -27.53
C SER A 618 30.96 15.50 -28.21
N ASP A 619 30.40 15.42 -29.43
CA ASP A 619 30.52 14.26 -30.34
C ASP A 619 31.85 14.24 -31.13
N THR A 620 32.65 15.30 -31.01
CA THR A 620 33.93 15.49 -31.70
C THR A 620 35.10 15.53 -30.74
N VAL A 621 36.32 15.60 -31.29
CA VAL A 621 37.58 15.76 -30.53
C VAL A 621 37.49 16.98 -29.61
N PHE A 622 37.78 16.78 -28.32
CA PHE A 622 37.89 17.88 -27.35
C PHE A 622 38.95 18.88 -27.79
N ALA A 623 38.68 20.17 -27.58
CA ALA A 623 39.59 21.25 -27.97
C ALA A 623 41.00 21.10 -27.40
N ASP A 624 41.12 20.54 -26.19
CA ASP A 624 42.39 20.24 -25.54
C ASP A 624 42.21 19.15 -24.45
N ARG A 625 43.35 18.63 -23.95
CA ARG A 625 43.39 17.62 -22.89
C ARG A 625 42.80 18.11 -21.56
N SER A 626 42.91 19.42 -21.28
CA SER A 626 42.33 20.03 -20.06
C SER A 626 40.81 19.90 -20.07
N THR A 627 40.18 20.22 -21.20
CA THR A 627 38.75 20.14 -21.43
C THR A 627 38.24 18.70 -21.31
N HIS A 628 38.98 17.73 -21.88
CA HIS A 628 38.62 16.32 -21.78
C HIS A 628 38.63 15.82 -20.32
N VAL A 629 39.67 16.15 -19.56
CA VAL A 629 39.78 15.77 -18.14
C VAL A 629 38.73 16.48 -17.28
N ALA A 630 38.47 17.76 -17.55
CA ALA A 630 37.43 18.52 -16.87
C ALA A 630 36.03 17.93 -17.12
N ALA A 631 35.75 17.44 -18.34
CA ALA A 631 34.50 16.75 -18.65
C ALA A 631 34.34 15.45 -17.84
N GLN A 632 35.39 14.63 -17.75
CA GLN A 632 35.37 13.39 -16.94
C GLN A 632 35.09 13.66 -15.45
N ILE A 633 35.77 14.66 -14.88
CA ILE A 633 35.57 15.08 -13.49
C ILE A 633 34.14 15.59 -13.28
N SER A 634 33.62 16.40 -14.20
CA SER A 634 32.26 16.96 -14.12
C SER A 634 31.20 15.85 -14.14
N VAL A 635 31.36 14.83 -15.00
CA VAL A 635 30.45 13.68 -15.03
C VAL A 635 30.47 12.94 -13.69
N GLN A 636 31.65 12.70 -13.12
CA GLN A 636 31.77 11.98 -11.84
C GLN A 636 31.12 12.75 -10.70
N ILE A 637 31.33 14.06 -10.61
CA ILE A 637 30.69 14.90 -9.61
C ILE A 637 29.17 14.88 -9.77
N ALA A 638 28.68 15.04 -11.00
CA ALA A 638 27.24 15.01 -11.29
C ALA A 638 26.60 13.65 -10.98
N LEU A 639 27.30 12.53 -11.24
CA LEU A 639 26.85 11.20 -10.82
C LEU A 639 26.82 11.06 -9.30
N CYS A 640 27.86 11.49 -8.58
CA CYS A 640 27.87 11.44 -7.11
C CYS A 640 26.71 12.22 -6.50
N GLU A 641 26.42 13.41 -7.03
CA GLU A 641 25.26 14.20 -6.58
C GLU A 641 23.94 13.50 -6.88
N LEU A 642 23.79 12.90 -8.06
CA LEU A 642 22.59 12.13 -8.41
C LEU A 642 22.37 10.95 -7.45
N TRP A 643 23.42 10.17 -7.15
CA TRP A 643 23.36 9.06 -6.19
C TRP A 643 23.02 9.54 -4.77
N ARG A 644 23.58 10.68 -4.36
CA ARG A 644 23.26 11.30 -3.07
C ARG A 644 21.79 11.69 -2.98
N LEU A 645 21.23 12.28 -4.05
CA LEU A 645 19.82 12.65 -4.13
C LEU A 645 18.88 11.44 -4.14
N TRP A 646 19.34 10.31 -4.66
CA TRP A 646 18.62 9.03 -4.57
C TRP A 646 18.72 8.36 -3.19
N GLY A 647 19.32 9.02 -2.19
CA GLY A 647 19.44 8.50 -0.83
C GLY A 647 20.61 7.55 -0.61
N LEU A 648 21.56 7.48 -1.55
CA LEU A 648 22.77 6.68 -1.46
C LEU A 648 24.01 7.59 -1.37
N PRO A 649 24.19 8.32 -0.25
CA PRO A 649 25.40 9.12 -0.07
C PRO A 649 26.61 8.18 -0.01
N PRO A 650 27.68 8.43 -0.78
CA PRO A 650 28.86 7.59 -0.76
C PRO A 650 29.52 7.67 0.62
N GLN A 651 29.60 6.54 1.33
CA GLN A 651 30.16 6.49 2.70
C GLN A 651 31.68 6.36 2.71
N ASP A 652 32.22 5.60 1.74
CA ASP A 652 33.65 5.57 1.44
C ASP A 652 33.86 5.94 -0.02
N VAL A 653 34.79 6.87 -0.28
CA VAL A 653 35.13 7.29 -1.64
C VAL A 653 36.60 6.99 -1.89
N THR A 654 36.88 6.02 -2.75
CA THR A 654 38.22 5.74 -3.26
C THR A 654 38.37 6.34 -4.65
N ALA A 655 39.61 6.66 -5.06
CA ALA A 655 39.81 7.30 -6.35
C ALA A 655 41.20 7.07 -6.96
N ASP A 656 41.22 6.89 -8.28
CA ASP A 656 42.43 6.69 -9.08
C ASP A 656 42.53 7.69 -10.24
N GLY A 657 43.76 8.06 -10.60
CA GLY A 657 44.04 8.94 -11.72
C GLY A 657 43.32 10.30 -11.62
N VAL A 658 42.54 10.65 -12.64
CA VAL A 658 41.76 11.90 -12.69
C VAL A 658 40.60 11.92 -11.69
N GLY A 659 40.11 10.76 -11.26
CA GLY A 659 39.02 10.67 -10.28
C GLY A 659 39.40 11.22 -8.91
N ARG A 660 40.71 11.36 -8.61
CA ARG A 660 41.19 12.02 -7.39
C ARG A 660 40.72 13.47 -7.29
N TYR A 661 40.57 14.17 -8.42
CA TYR A 661 40.05 15.53 -8.44
C TYR A 661 38.56 15.57 -8.10
N ALA A 662 37.76 14.65 -8.68
CA ALA A 662 36.34 14.52 -8.35
C ALA A 662 36.14 14.16 -6.88
N LYS A 663 36.96 13.25 -6.33
CA LYS A 663 36.95 12.90 -4.90
C LYS A 663 37.10 14.13 -4.02
N LEU A 664 38.06 15.01 -4.31
CA LEU A 664 38.29 16.22 -3.49
C LEU A 664 37.04 17.09 -3.39
N VAL A 665 36.29 17.22 -4.49
CA VAL A 665 35.05 18.00 -4.51
C VAL A 665 33.93 17.27 -3.76
N VAL A 666 33.70 15.99 -4.08
CA VAL A 666 32.60 15.19 -3.50
C VAL A 666 32.75 14.98 -2.00
N THR A 667 33.98 14.86 -1.49
CA THR A 667 34.25 14.77 -0.05
C THR A 667 34.35 16.13 0.64
N GLY A 668 34.19 17.25 -0.09
CA GLY A 668 34.33 18.61 0.44
C GLY A 668 35.77 18.99 0.85
N ALA A 669 36.78 18.23 0.43
CA ALA A 669 38.18 18.49 0.76
C ALA A 669 38.78 19.66 -0.05
N ALA A 670 38.18 20.02 -1.19
CA ALA A 670 38.49 21.20 -1.97
C ALA A 670 37.25 21.76 -2.66
N GLY A 671 37.26 23.06 -2.97
CA GLY A 671 36.18 23.69 -3.72
C GLY A 671 36.19 23.31 -5.20
N LEU A 672 35.02 23.25 -5.84
CA LEU A 672 34.87 22.95 -7.26
C LEU A 672 35.73 23.88 -8.16
N ASP A 673 35.69 25.19 -7.90
CA ASP A 673 36.47 26.18 -8.66
C ASP A 673 37.98 25.99 -8.50
N GLU A 674 38.44 25.66 -7.29
CA GLU A 674 39.85 25.41 -7.00
C GLU A 674 40.36 24.19 -7.78
N VAL A 675 39.57 23.12 -7.77
CA VAL A 675 39.88 21.88 -8.48
C VAL A 675 39.90 22.10 -9.99
N MET A 676 38.90 22.78 -10.56
CA MET A 676 38.87 23.04 -12.00
C MET A 676 40.01 23.96 -12.46
N GLN A 677 40.39 24.95 -11.64
CA GLN A 677 41.59 25.78 -11.89
C GLN A 677 42.88 24.97 -11.86
N ALA A 678 43.02 24.06 -10.90
CA ALA A 678 44.17 23.17 -10.81
C ALA A 678 44.31 22.26 -12.03
N VAL A 679 43.19 21.66 -12.46
CA VAL A 679 43.11 20.84 -13.67
C VAL A 679 43.50 21.67 -14.88
N ASN A 680 42.92 22.86 -15.04
CA ASN A 680 43.21 23.70 -16.20
C ASN A 680 44.69 24.09 -16.27
N ARG A 681 45.29 24.55 -15.16
CA ARG A 681 46.71 24.90 -15.12
C ARG A 681 47.63 23.71 -15.40
N ARG A 682 47.29 22.53 -14.88
CA ARG A 682 48.07 21.30 -15.05
C ARG A 682 48.10 20.84 -16.51
N TYR A 683 46.96 20.86 -17.20
CA TYR A 683 46.84 20.28 -18.54
C TYR A 683 46.99 21.30 -19.68
N THR A 684 47.01 22.60 -19.39
CA THR A 684 47.39 23.67 -20.35
C THR A 684 48.86 24.11 -20.24
N GLY A 685 49.62 23.53 -19.30
CA GLY A 685 51.05 23.79 -19.13
C GLY A 685 51.43 25.09 -18.39
N ARG A 686 50.48 25.73 -17.67
CA ARG A 686 50.65 27.04 -17.01
C ARG A 686 50.77 27.03 -15.47
N GLY A 687 51.05 25.92 -14.78
CA GLY A 687 51.23 25.97 -13.29
C GLY A 687 51.82 24.76 -12.54
N ARG A 688 52.46 25.08 -11.39
CA ARG A 688 53.18 24.22 -10.42
C ARG A 688 52.34 23.06 -9.82
N ARG A 689 53.03 21.98 -9.43
CA ARG A 689 52.49 20.79 -8.72
C ARG A 689 51.77 21.18 -7.42
N ILE A 690 50.53 20.74 -7.26
CA ILE A 690 49.86 20.67 -5.95
C ILE A 690 50.55 19.57 -5.15
N ALA A 691 51.04 19.90 -3.95
CA ALA A 691 51.61 18.92 -3.03
C ALA A 691 50.46 18.06 -2.45
N GLU A 692 50.42 16.79 -2.85
CA GLU A 692 49.57 15.78 -2.23
C GLU A 692 49.95 15.68 -0.74
N ARG A 693 49.13 16.24 0.15
CA ARG A 693 49.12 15.88 1.58
C ARG A 693 48.02 14.84 1.82
N SER A 694 48.23 13.64 1.31
CA SER A 694 47.45 12.46 1.68
C SER A 694 48.42 11.36 2.06
N ARG A 695 48.55 11.12 3.38
CA ARG A 695 49.24 9.94 3.92
C ARG A 695 48.38 8.71 3.61
N CYS A 696 48.62 8.08 2.48
CA CYS A 696 48.23 6.68 2.23
C CYS A 696 49.46 5.96 1.69
N ARG A 697 50.02 5.04 2.48
CA ARG A 697 51.13 4.19 2.06
C ARG A 697 50.63 3.21 0.99
N PRO A 698 51.31 3.08 -0.16
CA PRO A 698 50.99 2.04 -1.12
C PRO A 698 51.35 0.66 -0.53
N VAL A 699 50.42 -0.29 -0.62
CA VAL A 699 50.69 -1.71 -0.40
C VAL A 699 51.21 -2.29 -1.73
N PRO A 700 52.40 -2.91 -1.78
CA PRO A 700 52.92 -3.46 -3.02
C PRO A 700 52.23 -4.79 -3.35
N ILE A 701 51.66 -4.89 -4.56
CA ILE A 701 51.23 -6.16 -5.16
C ILE A 701 52.41 -6.69 -5.99
N VAL A 702 52.88 -7.90 -5.67
CA VAL A 702 53.94 -8.62 -6.39
C VAL A 702 53.37 -9.22 -7.68
N PRO A 703 53.96 -9.01 -8.88
CA PRO A 703 53.44 -9.60 -10.11
C PRO A 703 53.94 -11.04 -10.30
N ALA A 704 53.01 -11.98 -10.52
CA ALA A 704 53.31 -13.34 -10.96
C ALA A 704 53.56 -13.36 -12.48
N ARG A 705 54.66 -13.99 -12.91
CA ARG A 705 55.06 -14.15 -14.34
C ARG A 705 54.34 -15.34 -14.99
N GLY A 706 53.94 -15.18 -16.25
CA GLY A 706 53.63 -16.27 -17.18
C GLY A 706 52.85 -15.80 -18.42
N ALA A 707 53.50 -15.78 -19.58
CA ALA A 707 52.89 -15.42 -20.86
C ALA A 707 52.23 -16.63 -21.54
N ALA A 708 51.09 -16.43 -22.21
CA ALA A 708 50.53 -17.39 -23.17
C ALA A 708 49.98 -16.61 -24.39
N ARG A 709 50.31 -17.09 -25.60
CA ARG A 709 49.82 -16.59 -26.90
C ARG A 709 48.63 -17.44 -27.36
N ALA A 710 47.61 -16.81 -27.96
CA ALA A 710 46.57 -17.49 -28.72
C ALA A 710 46.35 -16.75 -30.06
N GLU A 711 46.34 -17.49 -31.17
CA GLU A 711 46.00 -16.99 -32.50
C GLU A 711 44.51 -17.24 -32.81
N VAL A 712 43.85 -16.26 -33.42
CA VAL A 712 42.50 -16.39 -34.01
C VAL A 712 42.53 -15.73 -35.41
N PRO A 713 42.00 -16.37 -36.47
CA PRO A 713 42.05 -15.81 -37.82
C PRO A 713 40.98 -14.71 -38.03
N GLY A 714 41.39 -13.58 -38.62
CA GLY A 714 40.46 -12.59 -39.22
C GLY A 714 40.52 -11.16 -38.67
N ALA A 715 40.99 -10.94 -37.45
CA ALA A 715 41.28 -9.60 -36.91
C ALA A 715 42.43 -9.69 -35.88
N ARG A 716 43.50 -8.93 -36.08
CA ARG A 716 44.68 -8.95 -35.18
C ARG A 716 44.46 -8.00 -34.00
N LEU A 717 44.34 -8.56 -32.80
CA LEU A 717 44.54 -7.82 -31.54
C LEU A 717 46.01 -7.99 -31.13
N ASP A 718 46.83 -6.95 -31.29
CA ASP A 718 48.27 -7.03 -31.00
C ASP A 718 48.52 -6.84 -29.49
N ILE A 719 48.58 -7.95 -28.74
CA ILE A 719 48.78 -7.93 -27.29
C ILE A 719 50.26 -7.71 -26.99
N ARG A 720 50.60 -6.53 -26.48
CA ARG A 720 51.96 -6.17 -26.07
C ARG A 720 52.24 -6.61 -24.62
N PRO A 721 53.51 -6.81 -24.24
CA PRO A 721 53.85 -6.95 -22.83
C PRO A 721 53.42 -5.66 -22.09
N ASN A 722 52.55 -5.79 -21.08
CA ASN A 722 51.89 -4.74 -20.27
C ASN A 722 50.45 -4.32 -20.66
N THR A 723 49.77 -5.03 -21.57
CA THR A 723 48.33 -4.80 -21.77
C THR A 723 47.53 -5.20 -20.53
N THR A 724 46.75 -4.28 -19.97
CA THR A 724 45.93 -4.51 -18.77
C THR A 724 44.60 -5.19 -19.13
N VAL A 725 43.97 -5.87 -18.15
CA VAL A 725 42.66 -6.52 -18.34
C VAL A 725 41.60 -5.52 -18.83
N GLY A 726 41.66 -4.26 -18.37
CA GLY A 726 40.78 -3.19 -18.83
C GLY A 726 40.98 -2.83 -20.30
N GLU A 727 42.22 -2.80 -20.80
CA GLU A 727 42.51 -2.54 -22.22
C GLU A 727 42.04 -3.68 -23.12
N LEU A 728 42.12 -4.92 -22.63
CA LEU A 728 41.66 -6.12 -23.33
C LEU A 728 40.13 -6.18 -23.41
N MET A 729 39.43 -5.84 -22.32
CA MET A 729 37.97 -5.72 -22.29
C MET A 729 37.47 -4.54 -23.13
N THR A 730 38.21 -3.42 -23.19
CA THR A 730 37.87 -2.28 -24.05
C THR A 730 38.00 -2.63 -25.54
N GLY A 731 39.06 -3.36 -25.91
CA GLY A 731 39.23 -3.86 -27.29
C GLY A 731 38.16 -4.87 -27.70
N ALA A 732 37.80 -5.79 -26.81
CA ALA A 732 36.74 -6.78 -27.06
C ALA A 732 35.35 -6.12 -27.15
N ALA A 733 35.05 -5.14 -26.29
CA ALA A 733 33.81 -4.36 -26.37
C ALA A 733 33.71 -3.55 -27.68
N HIS A 734 34.84 -3.03 -28.18
CA HIS A 734 34.87 -2.32 -29.45
C HIS A 734 34.56 -3.24 -30.65
N LEU A 735 35.09 -4.47 -30.66
CA LEU A 735 34.84 -5.46 -31.70
C LEU A 735 33.40 -6.02 -31.65
N PHE A 736 32.85 -6.23 -30.45
CA PHE A 736 31.45 -6.61 -30.25
C PHE A 736 30.49 -5.55 -30.78
N CYS A 737 30.77 -4.27 -30.52
CA CYS A 737 29.99 -3.14 -31.05
C CYS A 737 30.08 -2.98 -32.57
N GLN A 738 31.06 -3.61 -33.23
CA GLN A 738 31.18 -3.63 -34.70
C GLN A 738 30.58 -4.90 -35.32
N GLY A 739 29.84 -5.71 -34.55
CA GLY A 739 29.14 -6.90 -35.04
C GLY A 739 30.07 -8.08 -35.34
N VAL A 740 31.32 -8.05 -34.83
CA VAL A 740 32.24 -9.19 -34.94
C VAL A 740 31.91 -10.17 -33.82
N PRO A 741 31.49 -11.42 -34.13
CA PRO A 741 31.19 -12.41 -33.10
C PRO A 741 32.46 -12.81 -32.35
N LEU A 742 32.44 -12.70 -31.02
CA LEU A 742 33.55 -13.05 -30.13
C LEU A 742 33.25 -14.34 -29.39
N ASP A 743 34.14 -15.33 -29.52
CA ASP A 743 34.12 -16.55 -28.71
C ASP A 743 34.84 -16.30 -27.37
N TRP A 744 34.05 -16.01 -26.33
CA TRP A 744 34.54 -15.70 -25.00
C TRP A 744 35.23 -16.87 -24.29
N SER A 745 35.01 -18.10 -24.74
CA SER A 745 35.65 -19.29 -24.16
C SER A 745 37.18 -19.32 -24.37
N ARG A 746 37.70 -18.51 -25.30
CA ARG A 746 39.13 -18.43 -25.65
C ARG A 746 39.86 -17.21 -25.07
N VAL A 747 39.13 -16.24 -24.52
CA VAL A 747 39.69 -14.98 -23.97
C VAL A 747 40.07 -15.13 -22.49
N LEU A 748 39.50 -16.11 -21.79
CA LEU A 748 39.84 -16.45 -20.42
C LEU A 748 40.71 -17.72 -20.41
N PRO A 749 41.98 -17.66 -19.97
CA PRO A 749 42.74 -18.88 -19.74
C PRO A 749 42.07 -19.62 -18.59
N GLY A 750 41.48 -20.78 -18.88
CA GLY A 750 41.02 -21.70 -17.86
C GLY A 750 42.18 -22.07 -16.93
N ARG A 751 42.19 -21.52 -15.71
CA ARG A 751 42.79 -22.14 -14.54
C ARG A 751 41.96 -21.81 -13.32
N HIS A 752 41.18 -22.81 -12.90
CA HIS A 752 40.86 -23.03 -11.50
C HIS A 752 42.12 -22.87 -10.66
N HIS A 753 42.24 -21.78 -9.90
CA HIS A 753 43.12 -21.74 -8.75
C HIS A 753 42.31 -22.18 -7.54
N ALA A 754 42.51 -23.45 -7.16
CA ALA A 754 42.19 -23.94 -5.83
C ALA A 754 42.90 -23.05 -4.80
N LEU A 755 42.13 -22.41 -3.91
CA LEU A 755 42.66 -21.91 -2.65
C LEU A 755 43.12 -23.11 -1.80
N PRO A 756 44.22 -23.00 -1.03
CA PRO A 756 44.72 -24.09 -0.22
C PRO A 756 43.67 -24.50 0.82
N ARG A 757 43.29 -25.78 0.76
CA ARG A 757 42.57 -26.48 1.84
C ARG A 757 43.40 -26.35 3.13
N ARG A 758 42.91 -25.59 4.11
CA ARG A 758 43.14 -25.92 5.52
C ARG A 758 41.93 -26.72 5.99
N ARG A 759 42.17 -27.99 6.30
CA ARG A 759 41.27 -28.83 7.08
C ARG A 759 41.20 -28.28 8.51
N PHE A 760 40.00 -27.95 8.97
CA PHE A 760 39.53 -28.42 10.27
C PHE A 760 38.16 -29.07 10.01
N GLY A 761 37.99 -30.29 10.55
CA GLY A 761 37.02 -31.27 10.11
C GLY A 761 35.55 -31.00 10.44
N GLY A 762 34.71 -31.85 9.85
CA GLY A 762 33.26 -31.93 10.07
C GLY A 762 32.53 -31.94 8.73
N GLU A 763 31.92 -33.07 8.39
CA GLU A 763 31.32 -33.37 7.08
C GLU A 763 30.19 -32.41 6.68
N VAL A 764 30.19 -32.06 5.39
CA VAL A 764 29.02 -31.65 4.62
C VAL A 764 28.69 -32.82 3.72
N LEU A 765 27.42 -33.22 3.62
CA LEU A 765 26.87 -33.77 2.37
C LEU A 765 25.41 -33.38 2.21
N TRP A 766 25.16 -32.37 1.36
CA TRP A 766 24.17 -32.50 0.29
C TRP A 766 24.50 -31.55 -0.85
N SER A 767 24.55 -32.07 -2.09
CA SER A 767 24.56 -31.28 -3.33
C SER A 767 23.34 -31.64 -4.19
N PRO A 768 22.88 -30.74 -5.07
CA PRO A 768 21.64 -30.89 -5.84
C PRO A 768 21.85 -31.38 -7.28
N HIS A 769 20.81 -32.08 -7.79
CA HIS A 769 20.31 -32.18 -9.19
C HIS A 769 21.22 -32.79 -10.28
N SER A 770 20.78 -33.50 -11.32
CA SER A 770 19.46 -33.93 -11.84
C SER A 770 19.65 -34.99 -12.95
N ALA A 771 18.56 -35.67 -13.32
CA ALA A 771 18.24 -36.30 -14.62
C ALA A 771 18.87 -37.65 -15.07
N ALA A 772 18.02 -38.68 -15.00
CA ALA A 772 17.67 -39.72 -15.99
C ALA A 772 18.77 -40.56 -16.70
N VAL A 773 18.71 -41.88 -16.53
CA VAL A 773 18.36 -42.91 -17.56
C VAL A 773 18.24 -44.28 -16.86
N SER A 774 17.33 -45.12 -17.37
CA SER A 774 16.95 -46.48 -16.98
C SER A 774 18.10 -47.48 -16.78
N GLU A 775 17.99 -48.36 -15.78
CA GLU A 775 18.18 -49.82 -15.92
C GLU A 775 17.73 -50.61 -14.66
N VAL A 776 17.44 -51.89 -14.91
CA VAL A 776 16.69 -52.93 -14.17
C VAL A 776 17.30 -53.32 -12.80
N PRO A 777 16.51 -53.82 -11.82
CA PRO A 777 16.97 -54.13 -10.47
C PRO A 777 17.70 -55.48 -10.39
N VAL A 778 18.82 -55.50 -9.66
CA VAL A 778 19.37 -56.71 -9.06
C VAL A 778 19.56 -56.41 -7.58
N GLY A 779 18.71 -57.02 -6.76
CA GLY A 779 18.86 -57.00 -5.32
C GLY A 779 20.04 -57.86 -4.89
N VAL A 780 20.56 -57.58 -3.69
CA VAL A 780 21.02 -58.58 -2.72
C VAL A 780 20.92 -57.92 -1.33
N GLN A 781 20.22 -58.61 -0.44
CA GLN A 781 20.14 -58.37 0.99
C GLN A 781 21.51 -58.54 1.65
N SER A 782 21.76 -57.79 2.73
CA SER A 782 22.17 -58.29 4.07
C SER A 782 23.09 -57.28 4.78
N HIS A 783 22.53 -56.45 5.67
CA HIS A 783 22.56 -56.66 7.12
C HIS A 783 21.95 -55.47 7.85
#